data_AF-A0A1I2AEI4-F1
#
_entry.id   AF-A0A1I2AEI4-F1
#
_cell.length_a   1.000
_cell.length_b   1.000
_cell.length_c   1.000
_cell.angle_alpha   90.00
_cell.angle_beta   90.00
_cell.angle_gamma   90.00
#
_symmetry.space_group_name_H-M   'P 1'
#
loop_
_entity.id
_entity.type
_entity.pdbx_description
1 polymer ?
#
loop_
_entity_poly.entity_id
_entity_poly.type
_entity_poly.pdbx_seq_one_letter_code
_entity_poly.pdbx_strand_id
1 'polypeptide(L)'
;MRIFMNRKMQNLESERAGIWNQSNLEAGIKYNYQLTINSHQLIINQQQPAINNQQSTISIYFKLCALVIFVLLSFTAYSQKVLSNILYDSTFLQGMKYRLVGPYRGGRVTAVTGVANEIMTYYFGGTGGGVWKTTDGGISWKNISDNYFACAPIGAVEVAPSDNNVVYVGTGSAAIRGNVTIGCGMYKSTDAGNSWKPIGLDKAGQIGRIAIHPQNPDLVYAAALGNPFAKNKERGVFRSKDGGKSWEKVLFLNDSTGCVDLVIDVKNPRVLYAGMWRAERKSWNMIDGGHTGGLYKSTDGGDTWKKLGGGFPDSGLLGRIGVAVSPVNPNRVWAIIETAEETKGGVYRSDDAGETWQRVNREHKLRQRAWYYNNIYADTKNENAVYVCNVDFFKSIDGGVSFYEIDTPHGDNHALWINPNFPEYMIQGNDGGANVSFNGGRTWSSIYNQPTAEMYRVTVDNQFPYRIYGAQQDNTTISVPSRNNGGLTPYQHWYAVAGGESGHIAVDPRNPKIVYSGNYIGLIDRIDLEKGHERNVVAYPQMHDGVAPKDIKYRFQWNAPIRLSPHNPDVLYHCSQYVHKSIDAGQTWQVISPDLTTNNQKYQNLPGEPIQHDHTGVELFTTIFAFEESPIEKDVLWVGSDDGLVHISMNGGKNWQNITPPFMPKDATVNMIEVSNHAKGRAFLAVHKYRENNFQPYIFLTEDYGKTWKQLTDGKNGIPENHFVRVVREDKDKKGLLYAGTEYGMYISFNEGKTWQSFQLNLPITPITDLAVHQKDLVVATQGRSFWILDDLSPLHQFSESLKQAKVQLFKPRTAYKAQFSERRGANFPEPAPNGAILYFYLTKGYESNVRIEILDKNEQMVKVFATKADREKKEQNISAVAGMNRLVWNLKGTAPDIIEGSFFSLADVGGINLPTGKYQVRLTAGEIVQKQELEVLKNPNWTVTDEDLQAQYTLAKEIKSKLSECHQAIRRLRDVRYQLTDVSKRAIKAGFSKEIETQANEIIKKLNALEEELIQTRSESGQDPVNYPPKLDDQIAYLYSVVNYQDAKPTQGCYERLEDLTKELAVHLDQLKVLLSTGLKSFNELLSKEGVNQVIAPRR
;
A
#
# COMPACT_ATOMS: atom_id res chain seq x y z
N MET A 1 35.96 8.88 -1.51
CA MET A 1 37.19 9.67 -1.23
C MET A 1 37.91 8.98 -0.08
N ARG A 2 39.18 8.60 -0.08
CA ARG A 2 40.29 8.42 -1.06
C ARG A 2 41.45 7.84 -0.18
N ILE A 3 42.38 7.07 -0.76
CA ILE A 3 43.72 6.72 -0.18
C ILE A 3 43.81 5.51 0.79
N PHE A 4 44.70 4.58 0.43
CA PHE A 4 45.30 3.51 1.23
C PHE A 4 46.45 4.04 2.10
N MET A 5 46.79 3.35 3.21
CA MET A 5 48.19 3.12 3.59
C MET A 5 48.37 1.77 4.27
N ASN A 6 49.48 1.10 3.95
CA ASN A 6 49.97 -0.10 4.63
C ASN A 6 51.41 0.18 5.07
N ARG A 7 51.78 -0.08 6.34
CA ARG A 7 53.10 0.29 6.90
C ARG A 7 54.10 -0.88 6.83
N LYS A 8 55.39 -0.54 6.87
CA LYS A 8 56.51 -1.47 6.60
C LYS A 8 57.50 -1.50 7.78
N MET A 9 57.87 -2.71 8.21
CA MET A 9 59.19 -3.15 8.74
C MET A 9 60.00 -2.28 9.72
N GLN A 10 60.27 -2.84 10.91
CA GLN A 10 61.54 -2.89 11.70
C GLN A 10 61.22 -3.56 13.07
N ASN A 11 62.09 -4.26 13.82
CA ASN A 11 63.56 -4.37 13.88
C ASN A 11 64.04 -5.69 14.57
N LEU A 12 65.31 -6.09 14.36
CA LEU A 12 66.28 -6.81 15.25
C LEU A 12 65.90 -8.17 15.93
N GLU A 13 66.67 -9.27 15.73
CA GLU A 13 67.74 -9.89 16.60
C GLU A 13 67.26 -10.43 17.98
N SER A 14 67.64 -11.61 18.54
CA SER A 14 68.50 -12.80 18.20
C SER A 14 67.94 -14.04 19.00
N GLU A 15 68.51 -15.24 19.25
CA GLU A 15 69.81 -15.96 19.10
C GLU A 15 69.54 -17.52 19.09
N ARG A 16 70.56 -18.39 18.89
CA ARG A 16 70.59 -19.89 19.05
C ARG A 16 69.71 -20.75 18.10
N ALA A 17 70.20 -21.61 17.18
CA ALA A 17 71.27 -22.65 17.17
C ALA A 17 70.85 -24.00 17.81
N GLY A 18 71.07 -25.18 17.21
CA GLY A 18 71.74 -25.59 15.95
C GLY A 18 71.25 -26.98 15.45
N ILE A 19 71.91 -27.80 14.61
CA ILE A 19 73.24 -27.77 13.94
C ILE A 19 73.27 -28.83 12.77
N TRP A 20 73.77 -28.45 11.56
CA TRP A 20 74.53 -29.21 10.49
C TRP A 20 74.01 -30.61 9.97
N ASN A 21 74.42 -31.20 8.80
CA ASN A 21 75.48 -30.92 7.80
C ASN A 21 75.12 -31.35 6.33
N GLN A 22 76.08 -31.27 5.38
CA GLN A 22 75.98 -31.29 3.90
C GLN A 22 76.27 -32.64 3.16
N SER A 23 76.27 -32.58 1.80
CA SER A 23 76.88 -33.44 0.73
C SER A 23 75.89 -34.29 -0.12
N ASN A 24 76.08 -34.58 -1.43
CA ASN A 24 77.08 -34.14 -2.45
C ASN A 24 76.54 -34.29 -3.92
N LEU A 25 77.33 -33.80 -4.90
CA LEU A 25 77.47 -34.01 -6.38
C LEU A 25 76.71 -35.18 -7.11
N GLU A 26 76.59 -35.30 -8.45
CA GLU A 26 77.38 -34.83 -9.62
C GLU A 26 76.57 -34.77 -10.97
N ALA A 27 77.21 -34.79 -12.16
CA ALA A 27 76.61 -34.50 -13.49
C ALA A 27 76.88 -35.54 -14.62
N GLY A 28 76.24 -35.40 -15.79
CA GLY A 28 76.42 -36.27 -16.98
C GLY A 28 76.07 -35.60 -18.34
N ILE A 29 76.69 -36.04 -19.45
CA ILE A 29 76.71 -35.37 -20.77
C ILE A 29 76.65 -36.40 -21.94
N LYS A 30 76.28 -35.94 -23.16
CA LYS A 30 76.31 -36.59 -24.52
C LYS A 30 74.99 -37.29 -24.92
N TYR A 31 74.64 -37.48 -26.20
CA TYR A 31 75.33 -37.28 -27.51
C TYR A 31 74.45 -36.51 -28.53
N ASN A 32 74.90 -36.35 -29.79
CA ASN A 32 74.25 -35.59 -30.85
C ASN A 32 74.44 -36.30 -32.23
N TYR A 33 73.73 -35.83 -33.27
CA TYR A 33 73.74 -36.21 -34.70
C TYR A 33 72.96 -37.45 -35.16
N GLN A 34 72.01 -37.22 -36.07
CA GLN A 34 72.10 -37.70 -37.46
C GLN A 34 71.55 -36.60 -38.40
N LEU A 35 72.05 -36.53 -39.64
CA LEU A 35 71.85 -35.40 -40.56
C LEU A 35 70.72 -35.62 -41.59
N THR A 36 70.17 -34.50 -42.08
CA THR A 36 69.68 -34.16 -43.46
C THR A 36 69.20 -35.33 -44.34
N ILE A 37 68.01 -35.30 -44.99
CA ILE A 37 67.56 -34.30 -45.98
C ILE A 37 66.02 -34.25 -46.05
N ASN A 38 65.42 -33.04 -46.02
CA ASN A 38 64.26 -32.65 -46.85
C ASN A 38 63.92 -31.14 -46.74
N SER A 39 64.95 -30.31 -46.64
CA SER A 39 64.84 -28.85 -46.69
C SER A 39 64.58 -28.38 -48.12
N HIS A 40 63.31 -28.31 -48.54
CA HIS A 40 62.79 -27.32 -49.50
C HIS A 40 61.24 -27.24 -49.60
N GLN A 41 60.48 -28.04 -48.84
CA GLN A 41 58.99 -28.04 -48.92
C GLN A 41 58.27 -27.80 -47.58
N LEU A 42 58.98 -27.21 -46.60
CA LEU A 42 58.49 -27.01 -45.22
C LEU A 42 58.32 -25.54 -44.78
N ILE A 43 58.84 -24.57 -45.55
CA ILE A 43 58.79 -23.15 -45.17
C ILE A 43 57.41 -22.51 -45.45
N ILE A 44 56.67 -22.99 -46.46
CA ILE A 44 55.34 -22.45 -46.80
C ILE A 44 54.24 -22.97 -45.84
N ASN A 45 54.31 -24.23 -45.40
CA ASN A 45 53.26 -24.86 -44.59
C ASN A 45 53.37 -24.63 -43.06
N GLN A 46 54.43 -23.98 -42.56
CA GLN A 46 54.58 -23.75 -41.11
C GLN A 46 54.15 -22.35 -40.60
N GLN A 47 53.99 -21.36 -41.49
CA GLN A 47 53.44 -20.05 -41.07
C GLN A 47 51.90 -19.99 -41.16
N GLN A 48 51.29 -20.76 -42.05
CA GLN A 48 49.83 -20.77 -42.25
C GLN A 48 49.02 -21.11 -40.98
N PRO A 49 49.38 -22.12 -40.15
CA PRO A 49 48.64 -22.42 -38.92
C PRO A 49 48.70 -21.29 -37.88
N ALA A 50 49.85 -20.61 -37.75
CA ALA A 50 50.03 -19.50 -36.82
C ALA A 50 49.24 -18.26 -37.23
N ILE A 51 49.28 -17.92 -38.52
CA ILE A 51 48.50 -16.80 -39.10
C ILE A 51 46.99 -17.10 -38.99
N ASN A 52 46.55 -18.32 -39.31
CA ASN A 52 45.15 -18.70 -39.19
C ASN A 52 44.65 -18.69 -37.74
N ASN A 53 45.46 -19.09 -36.76
CA ASN A 53 45.09 -18.98 -35.34
C ASN A 53 45.12 -17.55 -34.80
N GLN A 54 46.02 -16.67 -35.26
CA GLN A 54 45.92 -15.25 -34.95
C GLN A 54 44.67 -14.63 -35.59
N GLN A 55 44.37 -14.94 -36.85
CA GLN A 55 43.17 -14.43 -37.53
C GLN A 55 41.87 -14.97 -36.91
N SER A 56 41.81 -16.24 -36.50
CA SER A 56 40.63 -16.78 -35.81
C SER A 56 40.44 -16.15 -34.43
N THR A 57 41.52 -15.98 -33.66
CA THR A 57 41.49 -15.32 -32.34
C THR A 57 41.11 -13.85 -32.46
N ILE A 58 41.70 -13.11 -33.41
CA ILE A 58 41.34 -11.71 -33.71
C ILE A 58 39.89 -11.62 -34.21
N SER A 59 39.41 -12.57 -35.01
CA SER A 59 38.00 -12.63 -35.44
C SER A 59 37.05 -12.89 -34.27
N ILE A 60 37.44 -13.74 -33.30
CA ILE A 60 36.68 -13.98 -32.07
C ILE A 60 36.63 -12.71 -31.22
N TYR A 61 37.75 -12.01 -31.02
CA TYR A 61 37.77 -10.73 -30.31
C TYR A 61 36.97 -9.64 -31.05
N PHE A 62 37.07 -9.54 -32.37
CA PHE A 62 36.25 -8.61 -33.16
C PHE A 62 34.75 -8.93 -33.05
N LYS A 63 34.37 -10.21 -33.05
CA LYS A 63 32.98 -10.65 -32.83
C LYS A 63 32.51 -10.37 -31.40
N LEU A 64 33.36 -10.56 -30.39
CA LEU A 64 33.04 -10.21 -29.00
C LEU A 64 32.88 -8.69 -28.83
N CYS A 65 33.81 -7.89 -29.36
CA CYS A 65 33.73 -6.44 -29.33
C CYS A 65 32.53 -5.92 -30.14
N ALA A 66 32.25 -6.48 -31.32
CA ALA A 66 31.05 -6.14 -32.09
C ALA A 66 29.77 -6.53 -31.36
N LEU A 67 29.72 -7.69 -30.68
CA LEU A 67 28.59 -8.11 -29.85
C LEU A 67 28.41 -7.18 -28.64
N VAL A 68 29.49 -6.83 -27.93
CA VAL A 68 29.45 -5.89 -26.80
C VAL A 68 29.03 -4.49 -27.25
N ILE A 69 29.55 -4.00 -28.38
CA ILE A 69 29.14 -2.71 -28.98
C ILE A 69 27.67 -2.78 -29.40
N PHE A 70 27.22 -3.88 -30.03
CA PHE A 70 25.82 -4.05 -30.43
C PHE A 70 24.88 -4.14 -29.23
N VAL A 71 25.27 -4.82 -28.15
CA VAL A 71 24.53 -4.89 -26.89
C VAL A 71 24.50 -3.51 -26.22
N LEU A 72 25.62 -2.79 -26.14
CA LEU A 72 25.66 -1.43 -25.59
C LEU A 72 24.80 -0.46 -26.41
N LEU A 73 24.88 -0.52 -27.74
CA LEU A 73 24.04 0.27 -28.64
C LEU A 73 22.56 -0.06 -28.45
N SER A 74 22.22 -1.35 -28.33
CA SER A 74 20.86 -1.83 -28.06
C SER A 74 20.34 -1.32 -26.71
N PHE A 75 21.17 -1.37 -25.66
CA PHE A 75 20.84 -0.81 -24.35
C PHE A 75 20.67 0.71 -24.39
N THR A 76 21.52 1.45 -25.12
CA THR A 76 21.34 2.90 -25.28
C THR A 76 20.08 3.25 -26.09
N ALA A 77 19.77 2.50 -27.15
CA ALA A 77 18.58 2.70 -27.95
C ALA A 77 17.30 2.37 -27.17
N TYR A 78 17.30 1.29 -26.39
CA TYR A 78 16.19 0.93 -25.50
C TYR A 78 16.01 1.97 -24.39
N SER A 79 17.10 2.39 -23.73
CA SER A 79 17.08 3.44 -22.70
C SER A 79 16.55 4.78 -23.24
N GLN A 80 17.03 5.23 -24.41
CA GLN A 80 16.50 6.41 -25.11
C GLN A 80 15.01 6.29 -25.43
N LYS A 81 14.53 5.09 -25.79
CA LYS A 81 13.12 4.83 -26.12
C LYS A 81 12.20 4.72 -24.89
N VAL A 82 12.74 4.36 -23.73
CA VAL A 82 12.04 4.47 -22.44
C VAL A 82 11.97 5.93 -21.99
N LEU A 83 13.09 6.66 -22.10
CA LEU A 83 13.17 8.10 -21.78
C LEU A 83 12.25 8.95 -22.67
N SER A 84 12.05 8.60 -23.94
CA SER A 84 11.22 9.39 -24.87
C SER A 84 9.72 9.44 -24.54
N ASN A 85 9.22 8.60 -23.64
CA ASN A 85 7.83 8.64 -23.17
C ASN A 85 7.63 9.53 -21.93
N ILE A 86 8.72 9.95 -21.27
CA ILE A 86 8.68 10.76 -20.04
C ILE A 86 8.59 12.25 -20.43
N LEU A 87 7.46 12.89 -20.13
CA LEU A 87 7.27 14.32 -20.40
C LEU A 87 7.79 15.22 -19.28
N TYR A 88 7.68 14.74 -18.04
CA TYR A 88 8.17 15.39 -16.84
C TYR A 88 8.97 14.36 -16.04
N ASP A 89 10.22 14.68 -15.72
CA ASP A 89 11.09 13.83 -14.91
C ASP A 89 10.45 13.50 -13.55
N SER A 90 10.78 12.33 -12.97
CA SER A 90 10.18 11.88 -11.72
C SER A 90 10.43 12.82 -10.53
N THR A 91 11.49 13.63 -10.57
CA THR A 91 11.72 14.68 -9.58
C THR A 91 10.60 15.71 -9.52
N PHE A 92 9.84 15.97 -10.61
CA PHE A 92 8.65 16.84 -10.56
C PHE A 92 7.47 16.25 -9.78
N LEU A 93 7.50 14.95 -9.48
CA LEU A 93 6.40 14.22 -8.83
C LEU A 93 6.78 13.73 -7.42
N GLN A 94 8.07 13.63 -7.10
CA GLN A 94 8.63 13.03 -5.88
C GLN A 94 8.08 13.59 -4.54
N GLY A 95 7.58 14.82 -4.52
CA GLY A 95 6.98 15.42 -3.32
C GLY A 95 5.52 15.03 -3.07
N MET A 96 4.84 14.42 -4.04
CA MET A 96 3.46 13.95 -3.91
C MET A 96 3.45 12.56 -3.25
N LYS A 97 2.47 12.28 -2.38
CA LYS A 97 2.37 11.01 -1.65
C LYS A 97 0.93 10.49 -1.58
N TYR A 98 0.70 9.26 -2.00
CA TYR A 98 -0.53 8.51 -1.71
C TYR A 98 -0.62 8.17 -0.22
N ARG A 99 -1.83 8.24 0.32
CA ARG A 99 -2.17 8.02 1.72
C ARG A 99 -3.13 6.85 1.86
N LEU A 100 -2.81 5.88 2.73
CA LEU A 100 -3.65 4.72 2.98
C LEU A 100 -4.83 5.10 3.90
N VAL A 101 -6.06 5.00 3.39
CA VAL A 101 -7.28 5.44 4.09
C VAL A 101 -8.01 4.28 4.77
N GLY A 102 -7.76 3.05 4.31
CA GLY A 102 -8.40 1.83 4.82
C GLY A 102 -9.52 1.33 3.89
N PRO A 103 -10.39 0.41 4.34
CA PRO A 103 -10.42 -0.17 5.68
C PRO A 103 -9.16 -0.98 6.00
N TYR A 104 -8.83 -1.08 7.29
CA TYR A 104 -7.91 -2.09 7.84
C TYR A 104 -8.75 -3.33 8.24
N ARG A 105 -9.56 -3.82 7.30
CA ARG A 105 -10.22 -5.13 7.35
C ARG A 105 -9.49 -6.02 6.37
N GLY A 106 -9.16 -7.23 6.80
CA GLY A 106 -8.50 -8.21 5.95
C GLY A 106 -9.29 -8.55 4.69
N GLY A 107 -8.59 -9.19 3.77
CA GLY A 107 -9.07 -9.80 2.54
C GLY A 107 -8.17 -10.99 2.21
N ARG A 108 -8.56 -11.78 1.20
CA ARG A 108 -8.15 -13.17 1.03
C ARG A 108 -6.67 -13.49 1.20
N VAL A 109 -6.43 -14.50 2.05
CA VAL A 109 -5.12 -15.07 2.37
C VAL A 109 -5.10 -16.55 2.01
N THR A 110 -4.28 -16.92 1.02
CA THR A 110 -4.12 -18.31 0.56
C THR A 110 -2.78 -18.95 0.93
N ALA A 111 -1.93 -18.23 1.68
CA ALA A 111 -0.64 -18.71 2.17
C ALA A 111 -0.39 -18.20 3.58
N VAL A 112 -0.06 -19.11 4.51
CA VAL A 112 0.36 -18.78 5.89
C VAL A 112 1.47 -19.72 6.34
N THR A 113 2.39 -19.22 7.15
CA THR A 113 3.44 -20.04 7.79
C THR A 113 3.88 -19.39 9.10
N GLY A 114 4.48 -20.16 10.00
CA GLY A 114 4.92 -19.70 11.31
C GLY A 114 6.34 -20.16 11.63
N VAL A 115 6.90 -19.65 12.73
CA VAL A 115 8.26 -19.98 13.15
C VAL A 115 8.23 -20.85 14.40
N ALA A 116 8.68 -22.10 14.26
CA ALA A 116 8.52 -23.15 15.27
C ALA A 116 9.01 -22.78 16.69
N ASN A 117 10.08 -21.99 16.78
CA ASN A 117 10.73 -21.58 18.02
C ASN A 117 10.51 -20.10 18.38
N GLU A 118 9.84 -19.32 17.53
CA GLU A 118 9.48 -17.92 17.79
C GLU A 118 7.94 -17.81 17.81
N ILE A 119 7.32 -18.18 18.93
CA ILE A 119 5.87 -18.43 19.00
C ILE A 119 4.97 -17.22 18.68
N MET A 120 5.54 -16.00 18.58
CA MET A 120 4.84 -14.77 18.17
C MET A 120 5.11 -14.36 16.72
N THR A 121 6.03 -15.03 16.01
CA THR A 121 6.43 -14.71 14.63
C THR A 121 5.66 -15.56 13.63
N TYR A 122 4.83 -14.91 12.81
CA TYR A 122 4.07 -15.54 11.72
C TYR A 122 4.10 -14.68 10.46
N TYR A 123 3.85 -15.33 9.32
CA TYR A 123 3.79 -14.70 8.01
C TYR A 123 2.51 -15.09 7.27
N PHE A 124 1.99 -14.18 6.45
CA PHE A 124 0.92 -14.49 5.49
C PHE A 124 1.15 -13.87 4.11
N GLY A 125 0.52 -14.44 3.09
CA GLY A 125 0.48 -13.94 1.72
C GLY A 125 -0.95 -13.69 1.26
N GLY A 126 -1.27 -12.44 0.92
CA GLY A 126 -2.58 -12.04 0.39
C GLY A 126 -2.69 -12.18 -1.13
N THR A 127 -3.89 -12.41 -1.67
CA THR A 127 -4.08 -12.70 -3.11
C THR A 127 -3.93 -11.52 -4.05
N GLY A 128 -3.88 -10.29 -3.52
CA GLY A 128 -3.35 -9.11 -4.24
C GLY A 128 -2.64 -8.14 -3.29
N GLY A 129 -2.21 -8.64 -2.14
CA GLY A 129 -1.77 -7.84 -0.99
C GLY A 129 -0.30 -7.97 -0.59
N GLY A 130 0.47 -8.82 -1.27
CA GLY A 130 1.87 -9.09 -0.93
C GLY A 130 2.04 -9.93 0.35
N VAL A 131 3.27 -9.94 0.88
CA VAL A 131 3.69 -10.72 2.04
C VAL A 131 3.70 -9.85 3.30
N TRP A 132 3.14 -10.37 4.39
CA TRP A 132 3.01 -9.71 5.68
C TRP A 132 3.66 -10.53 6.79
N LYS A 133 4.14 -9.84 7.83
CA LYS A 133 4.75 -10.43 9.03
C LYS A 133 4.18 -9.81 10.29
N THR A 134 3.94 -10.65 11.30
CA THR A 134 3.76 -10.25 12.71
C THR A 134 4.94 -10.77 13.53
N THR A 135 5.22 -10.11 14.65
CA THR A 135 6.11 -10.59 15.73
C THR A 135 5.43 -10.41 17.10
N ASP A 136 4.11 -10.25 17.12
CA ASP A 136 3.29 -9.97 18.31
C ASP A 136 2.04 -10.87 18.40
N GLY A 137 2.05 -12.02 17.71
CA GLY A 137 0.94 -12.97 17.72
C GLY A 137 -0.28 -12.52 16.91
N GLY A 138 -0.10 -11.65 15.91
CA GLY A 138 -1.15 -11.17 15.02
C GLY A 138 -1.93 -9.95 15.53
N ILE A 139 -1.39 -9.22 16.51
CA ILE A 139 -1.95 -7.94 17.00
C ILE A 139 -1.66 -6.81 16.01
N SER A 140 -0.46 -6.80 15.40
CA SER A 140 -0.10 -5.93 14.29
C SER A 140 0.61 -6.70 13.16
N TRP A 141 0.46 -6.17 11.94
CA TRP A 141 0.98 -6.77 10.72
C TRP A 141 1.72 -5.72 9.88
N LYS A 142 2.93 -6.07 9.43
CA LYS A 142 3.76 -5.23 8.57
C LYS A 142 3.94 -5.90 7.20
N ASN A 143 3.71 -5.17 6.11
CA ASN A 143 4.08 -5.64 4.77
C ASN A 143 5.60 -5.66 4.63
N ILE A 144 6.13 -6.73 4.05
CA ILE A 144 7.57 -6.97 3.87
C ILE A 144 7.98 -7.25 2.41
N SER A 145 7.02 -7.25 1.48
CA SER A 145 7.26 -7.44 0.03
C SER A 145 7.31 -6.14 -0.77
N ASP A 146 6.68 -5.06 -0.27
CA ASP A 146 6.60 -3.77 -0.94
C ASP A 146 8.01 -3.24 -1.28
N ASN A 147 8.19 -2.70 -2.49
CA ASN A 147 9.44 -2.29 -3.14
C ASN A 147 10.36 -3.42 -3.65
N TYR A 148 10.11 -4.70 -3.33
CA TYR A 148 10.94 -5.82 -3.82
C TYR A 148 10.24 -6.70 -4.88
N PHE A 149 8.91 -6.84 -4.81
CA PHE A 149 8.15 -7.76 -5.65
C PHE A 149 7.61 -7.06 -6.91
N ALA A 150 7.69 -7.74 -8.06
CA ALA A 150 7.14 -7.25 -9.33
C ALA A 150 5.61 -7.47 -9.48
N CYS A 151 4.99 -8.20 -8.55
CA CYS A 151 3.56 -8.51 -8.54
C CYS A 151 3.06 -8.76 -7.11
N ALA A 152 1.75 -8.62 -6.89
CA ALA A 152 1.13 -8.69 -5.57
C ALA A 152 0.54 -10.04 -5.10
N PRO A 153 0.14 -11.00 -5.96
CA PRO A 153 -0.52 -12.22 -5.48
C PRO A 153 0.48 -13.18 -4.86
N ILE A 154 0.14 -13.78 -3.72
CA ILE A 154 0.97 -14.79 -3.07
C ILE A 154 0.23 -16.14 -3.02
N GLY A 155 0.87 -17.20 -3.48
CA GLY A 155 0.36 -18.57 -3.44
C GLY A 155 1.01 -19.46 -2.38
N ALA A 156 2.26 -19.16 -2.00
CA ALA A 156 2.97 -19.85 -0.92
C ALA A 156 3.97 -18.92 -0.21
N VAL A 157 4.15 -19.10 1.10
CA VAL A 157 5.20 -18.48 1.92
C VAL A 157 5.68 -19.57 2.86
N GLU A 158 6.98 -19.87 2.89
CA GLU A 158 7.53 -20.87 3.82
C GLU A 158 8.88 -20.45 4.42
N VAL A 159 9.05 -20.74 5.71
CA VAL A 159 10.29 -20.53 6.46
C VAL A 159 11.07 -21.85 6.53
N ALA A 160 12.39 -21.81 6.29
CA ALA A 160 13.20 -23.02 6.33
C ALA A 160 13.34 -23.55 7.78
N PRO A 161 12.96 -24.82 8.09
CA PRO A 161 13.00 -25.35 9.46
C PRO A 161 14.40 -25.41 10.09
N SER A 162 15.45 -25.29 9.27
CA SER A 162 16.86 -25.29 9.69
C SER A 162 17.48 -23.90 9.82
N ASP A 163 16.82 -22.84 9.29
CA ASP A 163 17.27 -21.46 9.41
C ASP A 163 16.09 -20.49 9.23
N ASN A 164 15.60 -19.92 10.34
CA ASN A 164 14.49 -18.97 10.37
C ASN A 164 14.72 -17.71 9.52
N ASN A 165 15.97 -17.40 9.15
CA ASN A 165 16.29 -16.26 8.29
C ASN A 165 15.95 -16.53 6.82
N VAL A 166 15.92 -17.80 6.40
CA VAL A 166 15.62 -18.19 5.03
C VAL A 166 14.11 -18.35 4.85
N VAL A 167 13.52 -17.46 4.06
CA VAL A 167 12.10 -17.47 3.73
C VAL A 167 11.96 -17.52 2.21
N TYR A 168 11.15 -18.46 1.71
CA TYR A 168 10.79 -18.58 0.29
C TYR A 168 9.35 -18.16 0.07
N VAL A 169 9.09 -17.53 -1.08
CA VAL A 169 7.75 -17.07 -1.46
C VAL A 169 7.46 -17.45 -2.90
N GLY A 170 6.33 -18.12 -3.12
CA GLY A 170 5.76 -18.42 -4.43
C GLY A 170 4.66 -17.43 -4.70
N THR A 171 4.82 -16.62 -5.76
CA THR A 171 3.77 -15.68 -6.16
C THR A 171 2.70 -16.38 -6.99
N GLY A 172 1.51 -15.78 -7.01
CA GLY A 172 0.35 -16.29 -7.75
C GLY A 172 -0.44 -17.36 -6.99
N SER A 173 -1.68 -17.06 -6.63
CA SER A 173 -2.52 -17.98 -5.83
C SER A 173 -3.11 -19.11 -6.67
N ALA A 174 -3.03 -20.33 -6.13
CA ALA A 174 -3.58 -21.54 -6.75
C ALA A 174 -5.11 -21.70 -6.55
N ALA A 175 -5.75 -20.86 -5.73
CA ALA A 175 -7.22 -20.82 -5.59
C ALA A 175 -7.83 -20.02 -6.76
N ILE A 176 -7.80 -20.60 -7.97
CA ILE A 176 -8.01 -19.84 -9.22
C ILE A 176 -9.47 -19.46 -9.51
N ARG A 177 -9.95 -18.36 -8.91
CA ARG A 177 -11.22 -17.69 -9.26
C ARG A 177 -11.12 -16.93 -10.59
N GLY A 178 -12.25 -16.59 -11.22
CA GLY A 178 -12.31 -15.89 -12.52
C GLY A 178 -11.70 -14.47 -12.57
N ASN A 179 -11.31 -13.90 -11.42
CA ASN A 179 -10.68 -12.59 -11.26
C ASN A 179 -9.22 -12.67 -10.72
N VAL A 180 -8.59 -13.85 -10.69
CA VAL A 180 -7.26 -14.06 -10.08
C VAL A 180 -6.12 -13.37 -10.85
N THR A 181 -5.21 -12.70 -10.14
CA THR A 181 -3.96 -12.15 -10.70
C THR A 181 -2.90 -13.25 -10.89
N ILE A 182 -1.99 -13.07 -11.85
CA ILE A 182 -0.93 -14.03 -12.16
C ILE A 182 0.33 -13.73 -11.33
N GLY A 183 0.98 -14.77 -10.82
CA GLY A 183 2.29 -14.66 -10.18
C GLY A 183 3.44 -14.36 -11.16
N CYS A 184 4.53 -13.84 -10.60
CA CYS A 184 5.76 -13.41 -11.25
C CYS A 184 6.98 -14.21 -10.76
N GLY A 185 6.78 -15.49 -10.40
CA GLY A 185 7.83 -16.42 -9.99
C GLY A 185 8.08 -16.55 -8.49
N MET A 186 9.28 -17.02 -8.16
CA MET A 186 9.76 -17.30 -6.81
C MET A 186 10.66 -16.19 -6.27
N TYR A 187 10.57 -15.93 -4.97
CA TYR A 187 11.43 -14.98 -4.24
C TYR A 187 12.06 -15.65 -3.01
N LYS A 188 13.26 -15.21 -2.62
CA LYS A 188 13.96 -15.65 -1.40
C LYS A 188 14.46 -14.46 -0.59
N SER A 189 14.26 -14.54 0.72
CA SER A 189 14.96 -13.75 1.74
C SER A 189 15.99 -14.64 2.45
N THR A 190 17.03 -14.01 2.98
CA THR A 190 18.04 -14.64 3.88
C THR A 190 18.25 -13.78 5.13
N ASP A 191 17.24 -13.00 5.52
CA ASP A 191 17.26 -12.04 6.62
C ASP A 191 15.88 -11.91 7.30
N ALA A 192 15.11 -13.01 7.33
CA ALA A 192 13.78 -13.12 7.91
C ALA A 192 12.75 -12.13 7.32
N GLY A 193 12.91 -11.79 6.04
CA GLY A 193 12.01 -10.95 5.24
C GLY A 193 12.33 -9.46 5.20
N ASN A 194 13.53 -9.02 5.62
CA ASN A 194 13.92 -7.60 5.54
C ASN A 194 14.36 -7.19 4.12
N SER A 195 14.92 -8.12 3.35
CA SER A 195 15.20 -7.98 1.92
C SER A 195 14.93 -9.27 1.14
N TRP A 196 14.68 -9.11 -0.15
CA TRP A 196 14.27 -10.19 -1.05
C TRP A 196 15.03 -10.14 -2.38
N LYS A 197 15.16 -11.31 -3.02
CA LYS A 197 15.66 -11.47 -4.38
C LYS A 197 14.71 -12.36 -5.18
N PRO A 198 14.39 -12.02 -6.45
CA PRO A 198 13.76 -12.97 -7.35
C PRO A 198 14.74 -14.12 -7.63
N ILE A 199 14.21 -15.33 -7.71
CA ILE A 199 14.96 -16.58 -7.90
C ILE A 199 14.33 -17.46 -8.99
N GLY A 200 13.76 -16.85 -10.03
CA GLY A 200 13.26 -17.54 -11.22
C GLY A 200 11.82 -18.07 -11.12
N LEU A 201 11.46 -18.95 -12.06
CA LEU A 201 10.10 -19.47 -12.31
C LEU A 201 9.08 -18.38 -12.71
N ASP A 202 9.54 -17.25 -13.24
CA ASP A 202 8.75 -16.04 -13.61
C ASP A 202 7.53 -16.32 -14.52
N LYS A 203 7.53 -17.45 -15.24
CA LYS A 203 6.46 -17.89 -16.17
C LYS A 203 5.57 -19.02 -15.63
N ALA A 204 5.76 -19.43 -14.38
CA ALA A 204 4.99 -20.49 -13.74
C ALA A 204 3.53 -20.10 -13.45
N GLY A 205 3.20 -18.80 -13.42
CA GLY A 205 1.87 -18.34 -13.10
C GLY A 205 1.57 -18.51 -11.62
N GLN A 206 0.76 -19.49 -11.24
CA GLN A 206 0.40 -19.75 -9.85
C GLN A 206 1.32 -20.81 -9.21
N ILE A 207 1.92 -20.47 -8.06
CA ILE A 207 2.80 -21.35 -7.27
C ILE A 207 2.16 -21.58 -5.89
N GLY A 208 1.43 -22.69 -5.73
CA GLY A 208 0.51 -22.92 -4.60
C GLY A 208 1.11 -23.59 -3.36
N ARG A 209 2.31 -24.16 -3.47
CA ARG A 209 3.08 -24.74 -2.34
C ARG A 209 4.58 -24.60 -2.56
N ILE A 210 5.29 -24.59 -1.44
CA ILE A 210 6.73 -24.77 -1.33
C ILE A 210 6.97 -25.90 -0.34
N ALA A 211 7.98 -26.75 -0.57
CA ALA A 211 8.46 -27.70 0.43
C ALA A 211 9.98 -27.50 0.60
N ILE A 212 10.44 -27.33 1.83
CA ILE A 212 11.85 -27.10 2.16
C ILE A 212 12.39 -28.33 2.89
N HIS A 213 13.58 -28.81 2.53
CA HIS A 213 14.21 -29.94 3.22
C HIS A 213 14.49 -29.58 4.69
N PRO A 214 14.01 -30.32 5.71
CA PRO A 214 13.99 -29.84 7.08
C PRO A 214 15.38 -29.52 7.66
N GLN A 215 16.43 -30.18 7.18
CA GLN A 215 17.84 -29.96 7.59
C GLN A 215 18.71 -29.27 6.52
N ASN A 216 18.14 -28.72 5.44
CA ASN A 216 18.90 -28.02 4.40
C ASN A 216 18.06 -26.89 3.75
N PRO A 217 18.35 -25.61 4.03
CA PRO A 217 17.54 -24.50 3.51
C PRO A 217 17.75 -24.23 2.01
N ASP A 218 18.77 -24.82 1.36
CA ASP A 218 19.04 -24.65 -0.08
C ASP A 218 18.48 -25.80 -0.93
N LEU A 219 17.95 -26.88 -0.32
CA LEU A 219 17.17 -27.92 -1.01
C LEU A 219 15.68 -27.62 -0.85
N VAL A 220 15.07 -27.08 -1.90
CA VAL A 220 13.70 -26.55 -1.90
C VAL A 220 12.95 -26.99 -3.15
N TYR A 221 11.64 -27.22 -3.01
CA TYR A 221 10.74 -27.63 -4.07
C TYR A 221 9.59 -26.63 -4.20
N ALA A 222 9.08 -26.42 -5.42
CA ALA A 222 7.95 -25.53 -5.70
C ALA A 222 6.88 -26.27 -6.53
N ALA A 223 5.62 -26.15 -6.11
CA ALA A 223 4.46 -26.68 -6.82
C ALA A 223 3.86 -25.61 -7.73
N ALA A 224 4.15 -25.71 -9.03
CA ALA A 224 3.60 -24.83 -10.05
C ALA A 224 2.32 -25.43 -10.64
N LEU A 225 1.18 -24.77 -10.38
CA LEU A 225 -0.09 -25.12 -11.02
C LEU A 225 -0.09 -24.69 -12.49
N GLY A 226 0.51 -23.54 -12.79
CA GLY A 226 0.63 -22.98 -14.14
C GLY A 226 -0.03 -21.61 -14.30
N ASN A 227 -0.04 -21.14 -15.54
CA ASN A 227 -0.85 -20.00 -15.95
C ASN A 227 -2.33 -20.41 -15.93
N PRO A 228 -3.23 -19.69 -15.23
CA PRO A 228 -4.64 -20.08 -15.16
C PRO A 228 -5.37 -19.86 -16.50
N PHE A 229 -4.90 -18.95 -17.35
CA PHE A 229 -5.64 -18.50 -18.54
C PHE A 229 -5.22 -19.21 -19.83
N ALA A 230 -4.03 -19.83 -19.86
CA ALA A 230 -3.57 -20.63 -20.99
C ALA A 230 -2.60 -21.74 -20.60
N LYS A 231 -2.45 -22.70 -21.53
CA LYS A 231 -1.41 -23.72 -21.51
C LYS A 231 -0.01 -23.10 -21.43
N ASN A 232 0.85 -23.67 -20.59
CA ASN A 232 2.25 -23.27 -20.45
C ASN A 232 3.12 -24.47 -20.05
N LYS A 233 4.42 -24.43 -20.33
CA LYS A 233 5.32 -25.56 -20.00
C LYS A 233 5.77 -25.53 -18.55
N GLU A 234 5.62 -24.39 -17.88
CA GLU A 234 6.08 -24.11 -16.53
C GLU A 234 5.01 -24.56 -15.51
N ARG A 235 4.77 -25.87 -15.48
CA ARG A 235 3.85 -26.59 -14.59
C ARG A 235 4.54 -27.78 -13.95
N GLY A 236 3.99 -28.25 -12.82
CA GLY A 236 4.43 -29.44 -12.10
C GLY A 236 5.35 -29.13 -10.92
N VAL A 237 6.19 -30.09 -10.52
CA VAL A 237 7.12 -29.92 -9.41
C VAL A 237 8.48 -29.48 -9.94
N PHE A 238 8.99 -28.38 -9.39
CA PHE A 238 10.35 -27.92 -9.58
C PHE A 238 11.17 -28.14 -8.32
N ARG A 239 12.46 -28.46 -8.46
CA ARG A 239 13.43 -28.67 -7.39
C ARG A 239 14.63 -27.75 -7.59
N SER A 240 15.11 -27.13 -6.53
CA SER A 240 16.42 -26.48 -6.47
C SER A 240 17.30 -27.19 -5.44
N LYS A 241 18.59 -27.31 -5.74
CA LYS A 241 19.63 -27.88 -4.85
C LYS A 241 20.64 -26.82 -4.38
N ASP A 242 20.43 -25.55 -4.78
CA ASP A 242 21.36 -24.43 -4.59
C ASP A 242 20.68 -23.17 -4.03
N GLY A 243 19.47 -23.32 -3.47
CA GLY A 243 18.72 -22.24 -2.86
C GLY A 243 18.04 -21.28 -3.83
N GLY A 244 17.66 -21.76 -5.01
CA GLY A 244 16.92 -21.01 -6.03
C GLY A 244 17.79 -20.36 -7.11
N LYS A 245 19.10 -20.62 -7.15
CA LYS A 245 19.97 -20.10 -8.23
C LYS A 245 19.70 -20.86 -9.54
N SER A 246 19.32 -22.12 -9.44
CA SER A 246 18.81 -22.95 -10.54
C SER A 246 17.60 -23.79 -10.12
N TRP A 247 16.76 -24.15 -11.10
CA TRP A 247 15.58 -24.99 -10.92
C TRP A 247 15.53 -26.10 -11.97
N GLU A 248 15.35 -27.33 -11.49
CA GLU A 248 15.17 -28.55 -12.23
C GLU A 248 13.68 -28.92 -12.22
N LYS A 249 13.10 -29.31 -13.37
CA LYS A 249 11.70 -29.76 -13.40
C LYS A 249 11.63 -31.26 -13.21
N VAL A 250 11.21 -31.68 -12.02
CA VAL A 250 11.30 -33.07 -11.55
C VAL A 250 10.01 -33.88 -11.71
N LEU A 251 8.85 -33.23 -11.79
CA LEU A 251 7.60 -33.88 -12.19
C LEU A 251 6.85 -33.00 -13.20
N PHE A 252 6.52 -33.57 -14.36
CA PHE A 252 5.78 -32.91 -15.43
C PHE A 252 4.91 -33.93 -16.16
N LEU A 253 3.67 -33.56 -16.51
CA LEU A 253 2.73 -34.44 -17.19
C LEU A 253 2.33 -33.88 -18.57
N ASN A 254 1.86 -32.64 -18.63
CA ASN A 254 1.54 -31.90 -19.86
C ASN A 254 1.46 -30.38 -19.59
N ASP A 255 1.03 -29.60 -20.58
CA ASP A 255 0.97 -28.13 -20.55
C ASP A 255 -0.33 -27.52 -19.95
N SER A 256 -1.31 -28.35 -19.56
CA SER A 256 -2.53 -27.97 -18.82
C SER A 256 -2.57 -28.51 -17.37
N THR A 257 -1.79 -29.54 -17.04
CA THR A 257 -1.78 -30.22 -15.72
C THR A 257 -0.56 -29.79 -14.90
N GLY A 258 -0.77 -29.17 -13.74
CA GLY A 258 0.29 -28.75 -12.82
C GLY A 258 0.20 -29.38 -11.43
N CYS A 259 1.08 -28.97 -10.53
CA CYS A 259 1.09 -29.41 -9.14
C CYS A 259 0.33 -28.38 -8.30
N VAL A 260 -0.70 -28.82 -7.56
CA VAL A 260 -1.53 -27.95 -6.71
C VAL A 260 -1.20 -28.11 -5.22
N ASP A 261 -0.76 -29.30 -4.81
CA ASP A 261 -0.35 -29.58 -3.43
C ASP A 261 0.92 -30.44 -3.40
N LEU A 262 1.78 -30.25 -2.39
CA LEU A 262 3.11 -30.87 -2.31
C LEU A 262 3.55 -30.99 -0.85
N VAL A 263 3.81 -32.23 -0.41
CA VAL A 263 4.25 -32.54 0.97
C VAL A 263 5.52 -33.39 0.95
N ILE A 264 6.38 -33.16 1.94
CA ILE A 264 7.62 -33.90 2.21
C ILE A 264 7.48 -34.66 3.54
N ASP A 265 7.96 -35.90 3.60
CA ASP A 265 8.06 -36.63 4.87
C ASP A 265 9.20 -36.03 5.71
N VAL A 266 8.87 -35.40 6.84
CA VAL A 266 9.84 -34.77 7.74
C VAL A 266 10.77 -35.77 8.45
N LYS A 267 10.40 -37.06 8.51
CA LYS A 267 11.25 -38.14 9.04
C LYS A 267 12.15 -38.77 7.98
N ASN A 268 11.73 -38.79 6.72
CA ASN A 268 12.53 -39.27 5.59
C ASN A 268 12.36 -38.35 4.37
N PRO A 269 13.06 -37.21 4.30
CA PRO A 269 12.85 -36.16 3.28
C PRO A 269 13.27 -36.54 1.84
N ARG A 270 13.53 -37.82 1.55
CA ARG A 270 13.53 -38.38 0.18
C ARG A 270 12.12 -38.77 -0.29
N VAL A 271 11.16 -38.92 0.63
CA VAL A 271 9.77 -39.23 0.31
C VAL A 271 8.98 -37.93 0.14
N LEU A 272 8.34 -37.78 -1.02
CA LEU A 272 7.49 -36.63 -1.35
C LEU A 272 6.18 -37.13 -1.96
N TYR A 273 5.10 -36.37 -1.74
CA TYR A 273 3.79 -36.59 -2.34
C TYR A 273 3.33 -35.33 -3.07
N ALA A 274 2.89 -35.47 -4.32
CA ALA A 274 2.51 -34.37 -5.19
C ALA A 274 1.09 -34.58 -5.77
N GLY A 275 0.18 -33.65 -5.48
CA GLY A 275 -1.17 -33.60 -6.03
C GLY A 275 -1.16 -32.91 -7.39
N MET A 276 -1.44 -33.64 -8.46
CA MET A 276 -1.41 -33.14 -9.84
C MET A 276 -2.83 -32.91 -10.38
N TRP A 277 -3.13 -31.66 -10.76
CA TRP A 277 -4.46 -31.19 -11.15
C TRP A 277 -4.40 -30.42 -12.47
N ARG A 278 -5.45 -30.54 -13.29
CA ARG A 278 -5.66 -29.71 -14.49
C ARG A 278 -6.61 -28.58 -14.13
N ALA A 279 -6.18 -27.34 -14.34
CA ALA A 279 -6.96 -26.16 -13.99
C ALA A 279 -6.75 -25.04 -15.01
N GLU A 280 -7.83 -24.55 -15.61
CA GLU A 280 -7.84 -23.37 -16.48
C GLU A 280 -9.10 -22.51 -16.25
N ARG A 281 -9.01 -21.20 -16.42
CA ARG A 281 -10.12 -20.22 -16.40
C ARG A 281 -10.24 -19.53 -17.75
N LYS A 282 -11.47 -19.14 -18.11
CA LYS A 282 -11.86 -18.26 -19.25
C LYS A 282 -12.90 -17.25 -18.75
N SER A 283 -13.29 -16.27 -19.55
CA SER A 283 -14.32 -15.29 -19.15
C SER A 283 -15.73 -15.85 -18.93
N TRP A 284 -16.01 -17.06 -19.42
CA TRP A 284 -17.33 -17.71 -19.34
C TRP A 284 -17.27 -19.15 -18.77
N ASN A 285 -16.09 -19.62 -18.32
CA ASN A 285 -15.93 -21.03 -17.94
C ASN A 285 -14.74 -21.29 -16.99
N MET A 286 -14.85 -22.37 -16.21
CA MET A 286 -13.74 -23.04 -15.54
C MET A 286 -13.54 -24.43 -16.14
N ILE A 287 -12.29 -24.81 -16.39
CA ILE A 287 -11.91 -26.17 -16.70
C ILE A 287 -11.29 -26.77 -15.42
N ASP A 288 -11.99 -27.74 -14.85
CA ASP A 288 -11.63 -28.42 -13.61
C ASP A 288 -11.41 -29.93 -13.84
N GLY A 289 -10.16 -30.35 -13.68
CA GLY A 289 -9.76 -31.75 -13.71
C GLY A 289 -9.56 -32.36 -15.09
N GLY A 290 -9.34 -33.67 -15.09
CA GLY A 290 -9.12 -34.46 -16.31
C GLY A 290 -8.49 -35.83 -16.03
N HIS A 291 -8.38 -36.65 -17.08
CA HIS A 291 -7.78 -38.00 -16.97
C HIS A 291 -6.25 -37.99 -16.79
N THR A 292 -5.59 -36.82 -16.92
CA THR A 292 -4.17 -36.64 -16.58
C THR A 292 -4.04 -35.76 -15.33
N GLY A 293 -3.53 -36.37 -14.27
CA GLY A 293 -3.53 -35.85 -12.90
C GLY A 293 -3.52 -37.02 -11.91
N GLY A 294 -3.83 -36.74 -10.64
CA GLY A 294 -3.82 -37.70 -9.53
C GLY A 294 -2.69 -37.45 -8.53
N LEU A 295 -2.58 -38.30 -7.52
CA LEU A 295 -1.51 -38.25 -6.53
C LEU A 295 -0.28 -39.03 -6.99
N TYR A 296 0.91 -38.46 -6.81
CA TYR A 296 2.20 -39.07 -7.16
C TYR A 296 3.12 -39.12 -5.94
N LYS A 297 3.95 -40.18 -5.85
CA LYS A 297 4.91 -40.42 -4.76
C LYS A 297 6.33 -40.56 -5.32
N SER A 298 7.28 -39.85 -4.70
CA SER A 298 8.73 -40.04 -4.84
C SER A 298 9.26 -40.77 -3.61
N THR A 299 10.36 -41.50 -3.73
CA THR A 299 11.11 -42.09 -2.59
C THR A 299 12.62 -41.79 -2.62
N ASP A 300 13.09 -41.01 -3.59
CA ASP A 300 14.50 -40.74 -3.90
C ASP A 300 14.87 -39.23 -3.85
N GLY A 301 13.94 -38.36 -3.46
CA GLY A 301 14.10 -36.90 -3.52
C GLY A 301 13.57 -36.27 -4.81
N GLY A 302 12.73 -36.99 -5.55
CA GLY A 302 12.04 -36.52 -6.75
C GLY A 302 12.75 -36.85 -8.05
N ASP A 303 13.77 -37.71 -8.04
CA ASP A 303 14.42 -38.21 -9.26
C ASP A 303 13.48 -39.15 -10.04
N THR A 304 12.60 -39.89 -9.34
CA THR A 304 11.53 -40.70 -9.94
C THR A 304 10.19 -40.54 -9.21
N TRP A 305 9.08 -40.77 -9.93
CA TRP A 305 7.72 -40.60 -9.40
C TRP A 305 6.79 -41.74 -9.83
N LYS A 306 6.11 -42.35 -8.86
CA LYS A 306 5.06 -43.37 -9.05
C LYS A 306 3.67 -42.72 -8.90
N LYS A 307 2.76 -42.92 -9.85
CA LYS A 307 1.35 -42.56 -9.67
C LYS A 307 0.69 -43.52 -8.66
N LEU A 308 -0.06 -42.99 -7.70
CA LEU A 308 -0.82 -43.77 -6.72
C LEU A 308 -2.26 -44.01 -7.20
N GLY A 309 -2.87 -45.10 -6.73
CA GLY A 309 -4.23 -45.47 -7.16
C GLY A 309 -4.87 -46.71 -6.53
N GLY A 310 -4.21 -47.42 -5.61
CA GLY A 310 -4.71 -48.66 -4.99
C GLY A 310 -5.90 -48.46 -4.03
N GLY A 311 -7.06 -48.07 -4.58
CA GLY A 311 -8.28 -47.70 -3.84
C GLY A 311 -8.92 -46.38 -4.29
N PHE A 312 -8.30 -45.64 -5.21
CA PHE A 312 -8.84 -44.38 -5.77
C PHE A 312 -9.88 -44.64 -6.89
N PRO A 313 -10.67 -43.63 -7.31
CA PRO A 313 -11.70 -43.79 -8.35
C PRO A 313 -11.16 -44.26 -9.72
N ASP A 314 -11.69 -45.37 -10.21
CA ASP A 314 -11.20 -46.09 -11.40
C ASP A 314 -11.36 -45.33 -12.72
N SER A 315 -12.32 -44.40 -12.78
CA SER A 315 -12.57 -43.56 -13.97
C SER A 315 -11.39 -42.64 -14.33
N GLY A 316 -10.46 -42.44 -13.39
CA GLY A 316 -9.26 -41.62 -13.57
C GLY A 316 -9.53 -40.12 -13.76
N LEU A 317 -10.79 -39.70 -13.77
CA LEU A 317 -11.23 -38.32 -13.89
C LEU A 317 -11.21 -37.66 -12.51
N LEU A 318 -10.11 -36.98 -12.22
CA LEU A 318 -9.81 -36.42 -10.91
C LEU A 318 -9.66 -34.88 -10.99
N GLY A 319 -10.18 -34.21 -9.98
CA GLY A 319 -10.12 -32.75 -9.79
C GLY A 319 -8.92 -32.37 -8.93
N ARG A 320 -9.09 -31.38 -8.07
CA ARG A 320 -8.07 -30.96 -7.09
C ARG A 320 -7.87 -32.06 -6.06
N ILE A 321 -6.61 -32.24 -5.63
CA ILE A 321 -6.23 -33.20 -4.59
C ILE A 321 -5.34 -32.51 -3.57
N GLY A 322 -5.74 -32.53 -2.31
CA GLY A 322 -4.88 -32.21 -1.17
C GLY A 322 -4.28 -33.47 -0.55
N VAL A 323 -3.08 -33.40 0.03
CA VAL A 323 -2.38 -34.53 0.65
C VAL A 323 -1.65 -34.13 1.94
N ALA A 324 -1.77 -34.96 2.98
CA ALA A 324 -1.08 -34.80 4.26
C ALA A 324 -0.43 -36.10 4.72
N VAL A 325 0.84 -36.04 5.17
CA VAL A 325 1.55 -37.14 5.83
C VAL A 325 1.58 -36.85 7.32
N SER A 326 1.34 -37.84 8.19
CA SER A 326 1.49 -37.61 9.63
C SER A 326 2.98 -37.49 10.00
N PRO A 327 3.43 -36.37 10.61
CA PRO A 327 4.80 -36.25 11.12
C PRO A 327 5.06 -37.19 12.31
N VAL A 328 4.00 -37.71 12.94
CA VAL A 328 4.07 -38.72 14.00
C VAL A 328 4.30 -40.11 13.42
N ASN A 329 3.58 -40.47 12.35
CA ASN A 329 3.62 -41.80 11.73
C ASN A 329 3.64 -41.69 10.19
N PRO A 330 4.80 -41.80 9.52
CA PRO A 330 4.93 -41.52 8.09
C PRO A 330 4.29 -42.60 7.19
N ASN A 331 3.90 -43.76 7.76
CA ASN A 331 3.05 -44.71 7.05
C ASN A 331 1.62 -44.20 6.92
N ARG A 332 1.19 -43.26 7.76
CA ARG A 332 -0.14 -42.66 7.67
C ARG A 332 -0.14 -41.45 6.77
N VAL A 333 -0.93 -41.55 5.70
CA VAL A 333 -1.14 -40.50 4.71
C VAL A 333 -2.63 -40.31 4.50
N TRP A 334 -3.09 -39.07 4.45
CA TRP A 334 -4.43 -38.71 4.01
C TRP A 334 -4.38 -38.02 2.64
N ALA A 335 -5.40 -38.25 1.84
CA ALA A 335 -5.65 -37.51 0.61
C ALA A 335 -7.12 -37.11 0.56
N ILE A 336 -7.42 -35.87 0.18
CA ILE A 336 -8.80 -35.41 -0.02
C ILE A 336 -9.04 -35.20 -1.52
N ILE A 337 -10.00 -35.93 -2.07
CA ILE A 337 -10.09 -36.19 -3.52
C ILE A 337 -11.43 -35.72 -4.09
N GLU A 338 -11.33 -34.88 -5.12
CA GLU A 338 -12.39 -34.44 -6.01
C GLU A 338 -12.46 -35.34 -7.27
N THR A 339 -13.67 -35.71 -7.68
CA THR A 339 -13.95 -36.55 -8.86
C THR A 339 -15.41 -36.36 -9.29
N ALA A 340 -15.71 -36.60 -10.58
CA ALA A 340 -17.08 -36.52 -11.11
C ALA A 340 -18.03 -37.59 -10.51
N GLU A 341 -17.48 -38.72 -10.05
CA GLU A 341 -18.24 -39.72 -9.29
C GLU A 341 -18.38 -39.26 -7.82
N GLU A 342 -19.37 -38.39 -7.52
CA GLU A 342 -19.63 -37.86 -6.16
C GLU A 342 -19.55 -38.97 -5.09
N THR A 343 -20.20 -40.10 -5.37
CA THR A 343 -20.29 -41.26 -4.49
C THR A 343 -18.94 -41.92 -4.17
N LYS A 344 -17.85 -41.55 -4.87
CA LYS A 344 -16.45 -41.93 -4.59
C LYS A 344 -15.57 -40.77 -4.08
N GLY A 345 -15.98 -39.51 -4.18
CA GLY A 345 -15.25 -38.38 -3.58
C GLY A 345 -15.17 -38.45 -2.05
N GLY A 346 -14.12 -37.90 -1.43
CA GLY A 346 -14.01 -37.89 0.04
C GLY A 346 -12.59 -37.77 0.58
N VAL A 347 -12.47 -37.99 1.90
CA VAL A 347 -11.19 -38.16 2.59
C VAL A 347 -10.80 -39.64 2.53
N TYR A 348 -9.63 -39.90 1.98
CA TYR A 348 -8.96 -41.18 1.92
C TYR A 348 -7.83 -41.23 2.94
N ARG A 349 -7.61 -42.40 3.54
CA ARG A 349 -6.45 -42.71 4.38
C ARG A 349 -5.70 -43.92 3.83
N SER A 350 -4.39 -43.87 3.90
CA SER A 350 -3.49 -45.02 3.84
C SER A 350 -2.80 -45.17 5.20
N ASP A 351 -2.55 -46.42 5.59
CA ASP A 351 -1.72 -46.79 6.75
C ASP A 351 -0.43 -47.53 6.32
N ASP A 352 -0.08 -47.49 5.02
CA ASP A 352 1.07 -48.18 4.40
C ASP A 352 1.95 -47.28 3.50
N ALA A 353 1.99 -45.98 3.81
CA ALA A 353 2.67 -44.93 3.05
C ALA A 353 2.12 -44.73 1.61
N GLY A 354 0.83 -44.98 1.41
CA GLY A 354 0.12 -44.68 0.16
C GLY A 354 0.16 -45.78 -0.90
N GLU A 355 0.51 -47.02 -0.55
CA GLU A 355 0.45 -48.15 -1.48
C GLU A 355 -0.98 -48.68 -1.63
N THR A 356 -1.75 -48.74 -0.53
CA THR A 356 -3.19 -48.99 -0.51
C THR A 356 -3.96 -47.86 0.19
N TRP A 357 -5.22 -47.65 -0.20
CA TRP A 357 -6.05 -46.53 0.25
C TRP A 357 -7.49 -46.95 0.56
N GLN A 358 -8.00 -46.51 1.70
CA GLN A 358 -9.40 -46.64 2.10
C GLN A 358 -10.06 -45.26 2.16
N ARG A 359 -11.26 -45.09 1.58
CA ARG A 359 -12.06 -43.89 1.85
C ARG A 359 -12.66 -43.99 3.26
N VAL A 360 -12.28 -43.07 4.14
CA VAL A 360 -12.67 -43.05 5.55
C VAL A 360 -13.85 -42.13 5.84
N ASN A 361 -14.03 -41.06 5.05
CA ASN A 361 -15.17 -40.14 5.16
C ASN A 361 -15.61 -39.66 3.76
N ARG A 362 -16.92 -39.47 3.57
CA ARG A 362 -17.55 -39.05 2.30
C ARG A 362 -18.24 -37.67 2.34
N GLU A 363 -18.29 -37.02 3.49
CA GLU A 363 -19.11 -35.84 3.75
C GLU A 363 -18.81 -34.70 2.77
N HIS A 364 -19.84 -34.18 2.12
CA HIS A 364 -19.68 -33.14 1.10
C HIS A 364 -19.23 -31.79 1.70
N LYS A 365 -19.44 -31.54 3.00
CA LYS A 365 -18.97 -30.34 3.71
C LYS A 365 -17.44 -30.15 3.63
N LEU A 366 -16.70 -31.26 3.52
CA LEU A 366 -15.24 -31.26 3.39
C LEU A 366 -14.79 -30.90 1.95
N ARG A 367 -15.72 -30.88 0.98
CA ARG A 367 -15.48 -30.82 -0.47
C ARG A 367 -16.46 -29.90 -1.23
N GLN A 368 -17.09 -28.93 -0.59
CA GLN A 368 -17.75 -27.84 -1.33
C GLN A 368 -16.68 -27.12 -2.17
N ARG A 369 -17.03 -26.67 -3.39
CA ARG A 369 -16.16 -25.95 -4.35
C ARG A 369 -14.69 -26.44 -4.29
N ALA A 370 -14.46 -27.74 -4.47
CA ALA A 370 -13.20 -28.38 -4.11
C ALA A 370 -12.03 -27.93 -4.99
N TRP A 371 -12.29 -27.50 -6.23
CA TRP A 371 -11.36 -26.70 -7.04
C TRP A 371 -10.81 -25.44 -6.34
N TYR A 372 -11.59 -24.79 -5.46
CA TYR A 372 -11.23 -23.55 -4.74
C TYR A 372 -10.54 -23.85 -3.41
N TYR A 373 -11.08 -24.80 -2.62
CA TYR A 373 -10.54 -25.20 -1.32
C TYR A 373 -9.82 -26.57 -1.37
N ASN A 374 -10.35 -27.61 -0.71
CA ASN A 374 -9.84 -28.99 -0.72
C ASN A 374 -8.38 -29.14 -0.23
N ASN A 375 -8.04 -28.43 0.85
CA ASN A 375 -6.73 -28.51 1.52
C ASN A 375 -6.85 -29.35 2.80
N ILE A 376 -5.86 -30.21 3.08
CA ILE A 376 -5.85 -31.13 4.22
C ILE A 376 -4.49 -31.09 4.95
N TYR A 377 -4.49 -31.13 6.28
CA TYR A 377 -3.29 -30.92 7.10
C TYR A 377 -3.24 -31.90 8.28
N ALA A 378 -2.11 -32.56 8.51
CA ALA A 378 -1.93 -33.46 9.65
C ALA A 378 -1.59 -32.69 10.94
N ASP A 379 -2.09 -33.17 12.07
CA ASP A 379 -1.70 -32.69 13.40
C ASP A 379 -0.23 -33.02 13.70
N THR A 380 0.50 -32.10 14.36
CA THR A 380 1.95 -32.23 14.56
C THR A 380 2.34 -33.17 15.70
N LYS A 381 1.39 -33.59 16.56
CA LYS A 381 1.64 -34.49 17.72
C LYS A 381 0.69 -35.69 17.82
N ASN A 382 -0.45 -35.70 17.14
CA ASN A 382 -1.40 -36.81 17.17
C ASN A 382 -1.55 -37.50 15.79
N GLU A 383 -1.16 -38.78 15.70
CA GLU A 383 -1.25 -39.55 14.44
C GLU A 383 -2.68 -39.83 13.94
N ASN A 384 -3.71 -39.58 14.75
CA ASN A 384 -5.11 -39.76 14.37
C ASN A 384 -5.80 -38.42 14.04
N ALA A 385 -5.13 -37.28 14.26
CA ALA A 385 -5.75 -35.97 14.05
C ALA A 385 -5.35 -35.35 12.70
N VAL A 386 -6.36 -34.83 12.00
CA VAL A 386 -6.24 -34.25 10.67
C VAL A 386 -7.28 -33.14 10.50
N TYR A 387 -6.88 -32.06 9.84
CA TYR A 387 -7.68 -30.85 9.60
C TYR A 387 -8.02 -30.73 8.12
N VAL A 388 -9.19 -30.16 7.81
CA VAL A 388 -9.60 -29.80 6.44
C VAL A 388 -10.01 -28.34 6.41
N CYS A 389 -9.49 -27.60 5.43
CA CYS A 389 -9.91 -26.22 5.14
C CYS A 389 -10.82 -26.23 3.90
N ASN A 390 -12.09 -25.91 4.10
CA ASN A 390 -13.11 -25.71 3.08
C ASN A 390 -13.84 -24.37 3.31
N VAL A 391 -15.12 -24.22 2.95
CA VAL A 391 -15.96 -23.08 3.36
C VAL A 391 -15.83 -22.89 4.88
N ASP A 392 -16.09 -23.95 5.64
CA ASP A 392 -15.86 -23.99 7.08
C ASP A 392 -14.52 -24.72 7.40
N PHE A 393 -14.06 -24.60 8.64
CA PHE A 393 -12.80 -25.20 9.09
C PHE A 393 -13.06 -26.41 9.99
N PHE A 394 -12.52 -27.57 9.62
CA PHE A 394 -12.86 -28.85 10.27
C PHE A 394 -11.65 -29.56 10.87
N LYS A 395 -11.85 -30.25 12.01
CA LYS A 395 -10.89 -31.20 12.60
C LYS A 395 -11.50 -32.58 12.84
N SER A 396 -10.72 -33.61 12.55
CA SER A 396 -10.90 -34.99 13.00
C SER A 396 -9.84 -35.35 14.04
N ILE A 397 -10.17 -36.32 14.90
CA ILE A 397 -9.25 -36.93 15.89
C ILE A 397 -9.25 -38.47 15.84
N ASP A 398 -9.96 -39.07 14.88
CA ASP A 398 -10.23 -40.51 14.77
C ASP A 398 -9.67 -41.14 13.48
N GLY A 399 -8.66 -40.49 12.89
CA GLY A 399 -8.02 -40.90 11.64
C GLY A 399 -8.74 -40.41 10.39
N GLY A 400 -9.58 -39.38 10.49
CA GLY A 400 -10.35 -38.81 9.37
C GLY A 400 -11.69 -39.50 9.12
N VAL A 401 -12.27 -40.18 10.12
CA VAL A 401 -13.57 -40.87 10.00
C VAL A 401 -14.72 -39.92 10.32
N SER A 402 -14.62 -39.11 11.38
CA SER A 402 -15.56 -38.05 11.71
C SER A 402 -14.88 -36.69 11.85
N PHE A 403 -15.59 -35.62 11.51
CA PHE A 403 -15.10 -34.24 11.53
C PHE A 403 -16.08 -33.31 12.24
N TYR A 404 -15.57 -32.57 13.23
CA TYR A 404 -16.25 -31.45 13.88
C TYR A 404 -15.67 -30.11 13.38
N GLU A 405 -16.42 -29.04 13.58
CA GLU A 405 -16.11 -27.69 13.09
C GLU A 405 -15.33 -26.88 14.13
N ILE A 406 -14.53 -25.92 13.67
CA ILE A 406 -13.79 -24.97 14.49
C ILE A 406 -14.10 -23.56 13.98
N ASP A 407 -14.87 -22.81 14.76
CA ASP A 407 -15.23 -21.42 14.48
C ASP A 407 -13.98 -20.58 14.17
N THR A 408 -14.01 -19.88 13.04
CA THR A 408 -12.93 -18.98 12.57
C THR A 408 -13.47 -17.55 12.45
N PRO A 409 -12.63 -16.50 12.46
CA PRO A 409 -13.09 -15.10 12.35
C PRO A 409 -13.81 -14.76 11.03
N HIS A 410 -13.72 -15.66 10.05
CA HIS A 410 -14.35 -15.59 8.74
C HIS A 410 -14.41 -16.99 8.12
N GLY A 411 -15.41 -17.26 7.29
CA GLY A 411 -15.44 -18.46 6.45
C GLY A 411 -14.45 -18.39 5.29
N ASP A 412 -14.53 -19.39 4.41
CA ASP A 412 -13.72 -19.56 3.20
C ASP A 412 -12.24 -19.78 3.52
N ASN A 413 -11.95 -20.95 4.07
CA ASN A 413 -10.70 -21.30 4.68
C ASN A 413 -9.74 -21.97 3.67
N HIS A 414 -8.58 -21.36 3.44
CA HIS A 414 -7.64 -21.78 2.38
C HIS A 414 -6.31 -22.32 2.88
N ALA A 415 -5.80 -21.86 4.02
CA ALA A 415 -4.47 -22.22 4.50
C ALA A 415 -4.41 -22.39 6.02
N LEU A 416 -3.53 -23.29 6.47
CA LEU A 416 -3.23 -23.57 7.87
C LEU A 416 -1.74 -23.89 8.04
N TRP A 417 -1.13 -23.37 9.10
CA TRP A 417 0.15 -23.84 9.62
C TRP A 417 -0.01 -24.14 11.11
N ILE A 418 0.45 -25.32 11.52
CA ILE A 418 0.41 -25.81 12.91
C ILE A 418 1.86 -25.88 13.41
N ASN A 419 2.13 -25.35 14.60
CA ASN A 419 3.50 -25.35 15.13
C ASN A 419 3.97 -26.81 15.41
N PRO A 420 5.16 -27.21 14.94
CA PRO A 420 5.66 -28.59 15.08
C PRO A 420 6.07 -28.96 16.52
N ASN A 421 6.14 -27.99 17.43
CA ASN A 421 6.38 -28.20 18.86
C ASN A 421 5.08 -28.13 19.68
N PHE A 422 4.22 -27.16 19.37
CA PHE A 422 3.01 -26.81 20.14
C PHE A 422 1.76 -26.84 19.23
N PRO A 423 1.07 -27.98 19.04
CA PRO A 423 -0.04 -28.10 18.08
C PRO A 423 -1.23 -27.16 18.35
N GLU A 424 -1.30 -26.58 19.55
CA GLU A 424 -2.25 -25.56 19.94
C GLU A 424 -1.91 -24.14 19.42
N TYR A 425 -0.68 -23.92 18.93
CA TYR A 425 -0.23 -22.67 18.30
C TYR A 425 -0.30 -22.80 16.78
N MET A 426 -1.08 -21.94 16.13
CA MET A 426 -1.36 -22.05 14.69
C MET A 426 -1.71 -20.71 14.06
N ILE A 427 -1.46 -20.58 12.77
CA ILE A 427 -1.96 -19.50 11.92
C ILE A 427 -2.86 -20.08 10.83
N GLN A 428 -3.95 -19.40 10.56
CA GLN A 428 -5.01 -19.77 9.63
C GLN A 428 -5.25 -18.61 8.65
N GLY A 429 -5.51 -18.92 7.39
CA GLY A 429 -5.74 -17.95 6.31
C GLY A 429 -7.04 -18.25 5.54
N ASN A 430 -7.90 -17.24 5.45
CA ASN A 430 -9.22 -17.30 4.85
C ASN A 430 -9.54 -16.04 4.01
N ASP A 431 -10.73 -15.97 3.42
CA ASP A 431 -11.11 -14.85 2.54
C ASP A 431 -11.29 -13.51 3.31
N GLY A 432 -11.45 -13.56 4.63
CA GLY A 432 -11.44 -12.41 5.53
C GLY A 432 -10.07 -11.96 6.06
N GLY A 433 -8.99 -12.72 5.83
CA GLY A 433 -7.62 -12.38 6.24
C GLY A 433 -6.83 -13.51 6.91
N ALA A 434 -5.74 -13.15 7.58
CA ALA A 434 -4.95 -14.07 8.41
C ALA A 434 -5.29 -13.91 9.89
N ASN A 435 -5.29 -15.02 10.63
CA ASN A 435 -5.58 -15.03 12.06
C ASN A 435 -4.81 -16.11 12.82
N VAL A 436 -4.40 -15.82 14.06
CA VAL A 436 -3.50 -16.65 14.89
C VAL A 436 -4.22 -17.16 16.13
N SER A 437 -4.04 -18.44 16.48
CA SER A 437 -4.53 -19.03 17.73
C SER A 437 -3.38 -19.56 18.59
N PHE A 438 -3.57 -19.49 19.90
CA PHE A 438 -2.67 -20.03 20.93
C PHE A 438 -3.33 -21.13 21.78
N ASN A 439 -4.52 -21.62 21.39
CA ASN A 439 -5.30 -22.59 22.14
C ASN A 439 -6.05 -23.62 21.26
N GLY A 440 -5.48 -23.94 20.10
CA GLY A 440 -6.00 -24.96 19.19
C GLY A 440 -7.22 -24.53 18.37
N GLY A 441 -7.38 -23.23 18.13
CA GLY A 441 -8.50 -22.66 17.36
C GLY A 441 -9.74 -22.30 18.18
N ARG A 442 -9.68 -22.32 19.53
CA ARG A 442 -10.81 -21.91 20.38
C ARG A 442 -11.01 -20.39 20.42
N THR A 443 -9.94 -19.63 20.19
CA THR A 443 -9.96 -18.17 20.00
C THR A 443 -8.85 -17.77 19.03
N TRP A 444 -9.08 -16.68 18.28
CA TRP A 444 -8.19 -16.21 17.22
C TRP A 444 -7.88 -14.70 17.35
N SER A 445 -6.78 -14.26 16.73
CA SER A 445 -6.47 -12.83 16.57
C SER A 445 -7.47 -12.13 15.62
N SER A 446 -7.59 -10.81 15.76
CA SER A 446 -8.51 -10.01 14.93
C SER A 446 -8.04 -9.89 13.47
N ILE A 447 -9.00 -9.89 12.54
CA ILE A 447 -8.82 -9.52 11.12
C ILE A 447 -9.00 -8.02 10.84
N TYR A 448 -9.47 -7.25 11.84
CA TYR A 448 -9.71 -5.79 11.75
C TYR A 448 -8.45 -4.94 12.03
N ASN A 449 -7.29 -5.46 11.62
CA ASN A 449 -5.98 -4.80 11.69
C ASN A 449 -5.17 -4.89 10.38
N GLN A 450 -5.70 -5.54 9.34
CA GLN A 450 -5.01 -5.80 8.07
C GLN A 450 -5.56 -4.90 6.96
N PRO A 451 -4.78 -3.98 6.35
CA PRO A 451 -5.22 -3.18 5.21
C PRO A 451 -4.98 -3.96 3.90
N THR A 452 -5.73 -5.06 3.75
CA THR A 452 -5.64 -5.99 2.62
C THR A 452 -6.96 -6.24 1.90
N ALA A 453 -7.94 -5.34 2.06
CA ALA A 453 -9.25 -5.48 1.43
C ALA A 453 -9.17 -5.49 -0.11
N GLU A 454 -9.91 -6.43 -0.72
CA GLU A 454 -10.06 -6.56 -2.17
C GLU A 454 -11.27 -5.75 -2.67
N MET A 455 -11.05 -4.51 -3.12
CA MET A 455 -12.11 -3.60 -3.56
C MET A 455 -12.40 -3.72 -5.05
N TYR A 456 -13.66 -3.96 -5.42
CA TYR A 456 -14.07 -4.10 -6.83
C TYR A 456 -14.16 -2.77 -7.60
N ARG A 457 -14.75 -1.75 -6.98
CA ARG A 457 -15.06 -0.44 -7.58
C ARG A 457 -14.94 0.67 -6.53
N VAL A 458 -14.96 1.94 -6.96
CA VAL A 458 -15.05 3.08 -6.06
C VAL A 458 -16.10 4.10 -6.49
N THR A 459 -16.86 4.60 -5.52
CA THR A 459 -17.63 5.84 -5.65
C THR A 459 -17.45 6.72 -4.41
N VAL A 460 -17.86 7.98 -4.51
CA VAL A 460 -17.73 8.99 -3.45
C VAL A 460 -19.00 9.83 -3.35
N ASP A 461 -19.23 10.41 -2.18
CA ASP A 461 -20.30 11.40 -1.98
C ASP A 461 -19.80 12.85 -2.12
N ASN A 462 -20.72 13.80 -1.96
CA ASN A 462 -20.45 15.24 -2.02
C ASN A 462 -20.28 15.91 -0.63
N GLN A 463 -20.20 15.15 0.47
CA GLN A 463 -20.12 15.78 1.80
C GLN A 463 -18.70 16.30 2.10
N PHE A 464 -18.53 17.02 3.22
CA PHE A 464 -17.22 17.47 3.68
C PHE A 464 -16.94 17.00 5.11
N PRO A 465 -15.85 16.25 5.38
CA PRO A 465 -15.03 15.55 4.39
C PRO A 465 -15.84 14.44 3.70
N TYR A 466 -15.64 14.22 2.39
CA TYR A 466 -16.40 13.22 1.63
C TYR A 466 -16.11 11.79 2.11
N ARG A 467 -17.03 10.85 1.87
CA ARG A 467 -16.79 9.42 2.11
C ARG A 467 -16.52 8.67 0.82
N ILE A 468 -15.77 7.59 0.97
CA ILE A 468 -15.40 6.62 -0.07
C ILE A 468 -16.25 5.37 0.14
N TYR A 469 -16.79 4.80 -0.93
CA TYR A 469 -17.65 3.63 -0.90
C TYR A 469 -17.16 2.60 -1.94
N GLY A 470 -17.18 1.32 -1.58
CA GLY A 470 -16.92 0.23 -2.52
C GLY A 470 -17.32 -1.14 -1.96
N ALA A 471 -17.60 -2.06 -2.87
CA ALA A 471 -17.85 -3.46 -2.57
C ALA A 471 -16.51 -4.16 -2.31
N GLN A 472 -16.39 -4.85 -1.17
CA GLN A 472 -15.24 -5.69 -0.84
C GLN A 472 -15.62 -7.16 -1.06
N GLN A 473 -14.81 -7.87 -1.84
CA GLN A 473 -14.95 -9.31 -2.09
C GLN A 473 -15.04 -10.12 -0.78
N ASP A 474 -15.90 -11.14 -0.79
CA ASP A 474 -16.21 -12.05 0.30
C ASP A 474 -16.62 -11.34 1.61
N ASN A 475 -17.10 -10.09 1.54
CA ASN A 475 -17.34 -9.23 2.70
C ASN A 475 -18.45 -8.19 2.46
N THR A 476 -18.73 -7.30 3.42
CA THR A 476 -19.74 -6.25 3.22
C THR A 476 -19.25 -5.10 2.32
N THR A 477 -20.14 -4.57 1.49
CA THR A 477 -19.99 -3.24 0.88
C THR A 477 -19.86 -2.19 1.98
N ILE A 478 -18.84 -1.36 1.88
CA ILE A 478 -18.36 -0.56 3.01
C ILE A 478 -18.16 0.91 2.64
N SER A 479 -18.45 1.79 3.59
CA SER A 479 -18.17 3.23 3.52
C SER A 479 -17.08 3.60 4.51
N VAL A 480 -16.04 4.32 4.06
CA VAL A 480 -14.95 4.85 4.90
C VAL A 480 -14.77 6.37 4.69
N PRO A 481 -14.36 7.15 5.69
CA PRO A 481 -14.20 8.60 5.54
C PRO A 481 -12.85 8.95 4.86
N SER A 482 -12.84 9.92 3.94
CA SER A 482 -11.59 10.42 3.32
C SER A 482 -10.62 11.05 4.32
N ARG A 483 -11.15 11.65 5.39
CA ARG A 483 -10.43 12.22 6.53
C ARG A 483 -11.02 11.68 7.83
N ASN A 484 -10.17 11.15 8.72
CA ASN A 484 -10.59 10.55 9.98
C ASN A 484 -10.72 11.62 11.08
N ASN A 485 -11.85 11.66 11.79
CA ASN A 485 -12.04 12.52 12.96
C ASN A 485 -11.27 12.02 14.20
N GLY A 486 -10.68 10.82 14.13
CA GLY A 486 -10.02 10.15 15.24
C GLY A 486 -10.94 9.14 15.92
N GLY A 487 -10.38 8.05 16.42
CA GLY A 487 -11.15 6.99 17.06
C GLY A 487 -10.32 6.16 18.03
N LEU A 488 -11.02 5.39 18.86
CA LEU A 488 -10.45 4.42 19.79
C LEU A 488 -9.87 3.22 19.03
N THR A 489 -10.57 2.76 17.98
CA THR A 489 -10.16 1.68 17.07
C THR A 489 -10.01 2.20 15.63
N PRO A 490 -9.32 1.46 14.73
CA PRO A 490 -9.22 1.82 13.32
C PRO A 490 -10.57 1.87 12.60
N TYR A 491 -11.47 0.95 12.98
CA TYR A 491 -12.73 0.67 12.32
C TYR A 491 -13.94 1.49 12.81
N GLN A 492 -13.79 2.28 13.88
CA GLN A 492 -14.88 3.03 14.51
C GLN A 492 -15.71 3.92 13.56
N HIS A 493 -15.11 4.40 12.46
CA HIS A 493 -15.76 5.29 11.50
C HIS A 493 -16.07 4.65 10.15
N TRP A 494 -15.86 3.35 9.99
CA TRP A 494 -16.35 2.58 8.86
C TRP A 494 -17.74 2.02 9.20
N TYR A 495 -18.58 1.83 8.18
CA TYR A 495 -19.82 1.08 8.33
C TYR A 495 -20.15 0.32 7.05
N ALA A 496 -20.82 -0.81 7.20
CA ALA A 496 -21.47 -1.46 6.06
C ALA A 496 -22.59 -0.55 5.54
N VAL A 497 -22.76 -0.51 4.23
CA VAL A 497 -24.03 -0.11 3.61
C VAL A 497 -24.73 -1.39 3.14
N ALA A 498 -25.97 -1.25 2.65
CA ALA A 498 -26.71 -2.35 2.03
C ALA A 498 -25.96 -2.98 0.83
N GLY A 499 -26.53 -4.05 0.30
CA GLY A 499 -25.92 -4.89 -0.74
C GLY A 499 -25.01 -5.95 -0.11
N GLY A 500 -24.09 -6.49 -0.90
CA GLY A 500 -23.19 -7.57 -0.45
C GLY A 500 -21.73 -7.30 -0.79
N GLU A 501 -21.08 -8.27 -1.42
CA GLU A 501 -19.62 -8.29 -1.61
C GLU A 501 -19.12 -7.73 -2.95
N SER A 502 -20.04 -7.43 -3.86
CA SER A 502 -19.75 -7.18 -5.27
C SER A 502 -20.68 -6.15 -5.90
N GLY A 503 -20.41 -5.77 -7.15
CA GLY A 503 -21.23 -4.81 -7.89
C GLY A 503 -20.77 -3.35 -7.79
N HIS A 504 -21.58 -2.49 -8.40
CA HIS A 504 -21.42 -1.03 -8.36
C HIS A 504 -22.24 -0.42 -7.19
N ILE A 505 -21.99 0.86 -6.90
CA ILE A 505 -22.72 1.62 -5.88
C ILE A 505 -23.11 2.97 -6.49
N ALA A 506 -24.31 3.45 -6.17
CA ALA A 506 -24.72 4.83 -6.38
C ALA A 506 -25.23 5.45 -5.07
N VAL A 507 -24.67 6.60 -4.71
CA VAL A 507 -25.07 7.40 -3.54
C VAL A 507 -25.90 8.59 -4.05
N ASP A 508 -27.02 8.93 -3.41
CA ASP A 508 -27.80 10.09 -3.83
C ASP A 508 -26.99 11.39 -3.58
N PRO A 509 -26.66 12.17 -4.63
CA PRO A 509 -25.84 13.37 -4.49
C PRO A 509 -26.53 14.50 -3.69
N ARG A 510 -27.84 14.40 -3.44
CA ARG A 510 -28.65 15.31 -2.63
C ARG A 510 -28.68 14.90 -1.15
N ASN A 511 -28.60 13.60 -0.87
CA ASN A 511 -28.60 13.05 0.49
C ASN A 511 -27.76 11.76 0.57
N PRO A 512 -26.50 11.81 1.08
CA PRO A 512 -25.62 10.65 1.16
C PRO A 512 -26.04 9.59 2.20
N LYS A 513 -27.19 9.76 2.86
CA LYS A 513 -27.86 8.71 3.64
C LYS A 513 -28.65 7.73 2.75
N ILE A 514 -28.97 8.10 1.51
CA ILE A 514 -29.61 7.21 0.54
C ILE A 514 -28.54 6.58 -0.35
N VAL A 515 -28.42 5.25 -0.28
CA VAL A 515 -27.42 4.48 -1.04
C VAL A 515 -28.11 3.30 -1.73
N TYR A 516 -27.72 3.06 -2.98
CA TYR A 516 -28.06 1.88 -3.78
C TYR A 516 -26.77 1.08 -4.01
N SER A 517 -26.73 -0.17 -3.58
CA SER A 517 -25.56 -1.05 -3.69
C SER A 517 -25.92 -2.33 -4.41
N GLY A 518 -24.96 -2.90 -5.13
CA GLY A 518 -25.09 -4.24 -5.72
C GLY A 518 -24.79 -5.37 -4.74
N ASN A 519 -25.11 -6.57 -5.21
CA ASN A 519 -24.42 -7.81 -4.87
C ASN A 519 -24.36 -8.70 -6.14
N TYR A 520 -23.86 -9.93 -6.01
CA TYR A 520 -23.81 -10.87 -7.12
C TYR A 520 -25.20 -11.25 -7.63
N ILE A 521 -25.23 -11.94 -8.78
CA ILE A 521 -26.42 -12.34 -9.54
C ILE A 521 -27.43 -11.23 -9.89
N GLY A 522 -27.08 -9.95 -9.70
CA GLY A 522 -27.93 -8.80 -10.03
C GLY A 522 -28.84 -8.31 -8.91
N LEU A 523 -28.59 -8.74 -7.66
CA LEU A 523 -29.24 -8.14 -6.51
C LEU A 523 -28.80 -6.67 -6.38
N ILE A 524 -29.76 -5.81 -6.05
CA ILE A 524 -29.54 -4.40 -5.77
C ILE A 524 -30.41 -3.99 -4.59
N ASP A 525 -29.79 -3.42 -3.57
CA ASP A 525 -30.43 -3.04 -2.32
C ASP A 525 -30.33 -1.54 -2.09
N ARG A 526 -31.44 -0.94 -1.64
CA ARG A 526 -31.54 0.48 -1.31
C ARG A 526 -31.66 0.63 0.21
N ILE A 527 -30.75 1.42 0.80
CA ILE A 527 -30.82 1.79 2.22
C ILE A 527 -31.08 3.29 2.43
N ASP A 528 -31.85 3.57 3.48
CA ASP A 528 -31.99 4.87 4.12
C ASP A 528 -31.25 4.81 5.47
N LEU A 529 -29.98 5.25 5.47
CA LEU A 529 -29.07 5.19 6.62
C LEU A 529 -29.47 6.10 7.79
N GLU A 530 -30.45 6.98 7.61
CA GLU A 530 -30.99 7.83 8.67
C GLU A 530 -32.16 7.13 9.39
N LYS A 531 -32.96 6.35 8.65
CA LYS A 531 -34.11 5.60 9.19
C LYS A 531 -33.80 4.14 9.52
N GLY A 532 -32.64 3.62 9.10
CA GLY A 532 -32.27 2.20 9.24
C GLY A 532 -33.13 1.26 8.38
N HIS A 533 -33.73 1.78 7.30
CA HIS A 533 -34.64 1.01 6.43
C HIS A 533 -33.94 0.60 5.15
N GLU A 534 -33.82 -0.71 4.95
CA GLU A 534 -33.26 -1.35 3.76
C GLU A 534 -34.34 -2.08 2.97
N ARG A 535 -34.22 -2.08 1.63
CA ARG A 535 -35.16 -2.73 0.70
C ARG A 535 -34.42 -3.25 -0.54
N ASN A 536 -34.56 -4.54 -0.84
CA ASN A 536 -34.15 -5.08 -2.14
C ASN A 536 -35.04 -4.54 -3.26
N VAL A 537 -34.43 -4.13 -4.37
CA VAL A 537 -35.08 -3.49 -5.51
C VAL A 537 -34.69 -4.13 -6.84
N VAL A 538 -34.39 -5.43 -6.86
CA VAL A 538 -34.04 -6.18 -8.08
C VAL A 538 -35.14 -6.13 -9.13
N ALA A 539 -34.77 -5.94 -10.40
CA ALA A 539 -35.72 -5.80 -11.51
C ALA A 539 -36.52 -7.08 -11.83
N TYR A 540 -35.98 -8.25 -11.48
CA TYR A 540 -36.68 -9.54 -11.59
C TYR A 540 -36.00 -10.57 -10.66
N PRO A 541 -36.65 -11.04 -9.58
CA PRO A 541 -36.05 -11.95 -8.60
C PRO A 541 -36.06 -13.41 -9.11
N GLN A 542 -35.21 -13.70 -10.10
CA GLN A 542 -34.85 -15.06 -10.50
C GLN A 542 -33.55 -15.45 -9.78
N MET A 543 -33.49 -16.65 -9.20
CA MET A 543 -32.23 -17.20 -8.68
C MET A 543 -31.38 -17.71 -9.85
N HIS A 544 -30.09 -17.36 -9.85
CA HIS A 544 -29.17 -17.62 -10.96
C HIS A 544 -28.07 -18.63 -10.64
N ASP A 545 -27.82 -18.90 -9.35
CA ASP A 545 -26.78 -19.84 -8.92
C ASP A 545 -27.05 -21.25 -9.46
N GLY A 546 -26.05 -21.85 -10.13
CA GLY A 546 -26.17 -23.15 -10.78
C GLY A 546 -27.11 -23.22 -11.99
N VAL A 547 -27.76 -22.12 -12.40
CA VAL A 547 -28.62 -22.05 -13.60
C VAL A 547 -27.79 -21.65 -14.82
N ALA A 548 -27.91 -22.36 -15.94
CA ALA A 548 -27.14 -22.01 -17.14
C ALA A 548 -27.54 -20.61 -17.69
N PRO A 549 -26.60 -19.77 -18.16
CA PRO A 549 -26.90 -18.39 -18.55
C PRO A 549 -27.98 -18.20 -19.63
N LYS A 550 -28.20 -19.19 -20.50
CA LYS A 550 -29.26 -19.19 -21.53
C LYS A 550 -30.69 -19.29 -20.93
N ASP A 551 -30.80 -19.88 -19.74
CA ASP A 551 -32.06 -20.13 -19.02
C ASP A 551 -32.36 -19.00 -18.01
N ILE A 552 -31.52 -17.96 -17.98
CA ILE A 552 -31.65 -16.76 -17.16
C ILE A 552 -32.27 -15.62 -17.98
N LYS A 553 -33.39 -15.06 -17.50
CA LYS A 553 -34.12 -13.99 -18.18
C LYS A 553 -33.28 -12.71 -18.30
N TYR A 554 -32.69 -12.26 -17.18
CA TYR A 554 -31.85 -11.06 -17.12
C TYR A 554 -30.46 -11.45 -16.59
N ARG A 555 -29.48 -11.56 -17.49
CA ARG A 555 -28.10 -11.97 -17.15
C ARG A 555 -27.35 -10.79 -16.52
N PHE A 556 -27.26 -10.75 -15.19
CA PHE A 556 -26.52 -9.72 -14.45
C PHE A 556 -25.14 -10.21 -14.05
N GLN A 557 -24.09 -9.47 -14.41
CA GLN A 557 -22.70 -9.80 -14.02
C GLN A 557 -22.46 -9.58 -12.52
N TRP A 558 -21.49 -10.27 -11.95
CA TRP A 558 -20.92 -9.99 -10.61
C TRP A 558 -20.59 -8.51 -10.38
N ASN A 559 -20.19 -7.78 -11.42
CA ASN A 559 -19.96 -6.33 -11.38
C ASN A 559 -21.00 -5.51 -12.16
N ALA A 560 -22.28 -5.92 -12.15
CA ALA A 560 -23.36 -5.24 -12.87
C ALA A 560 -23.44 -3.72 -12.56
N PRO A 561 -23.43 -2.84 -13.58
CA PRO A 561 -23.50 -1.40 -13.38
C PRO A 561 -24.74 -0.92 -12.61
N ILE A 562 -24.52 0.05 -11.72
CA ILE A 562 -25.55 0.79 -10.97
C ILE A 562 -25.19 2.28 -11.04
N ARG A 563 -26.14 3.13 -11.48
CA ARG A 563 -25.97 4.58 -11.66
C ARG A 563 -27.25 5.35 -11.35
N LEU A 564 -27.12 6.49 -10.68
CA LEU A 564 -28.14 7.54 -10.69
C LEU A 564 -27.82 8.53 -11.83
N SER A 565 -28.84 9.12 -12.46
CA SER A 565 -28.61 10.13 -13.50
C SER A 565 -28.00 11.41 -12.91
N PRO A 566 -26.92 11.96 -13.51
CA PRO A 566 -26.39 13.26 -13.09
C PRO A 566 -27.35 14.43 -13.37
N HIS A 567 -28.35 14.25 -14.23
CA HIS A 567 -29.35 15.27 -14.59
C HIS A 567 -30.65 15.15 -13.80
N ASN A 568 -30.91 14.00 -13.18
CA ASN A 568 -32.05 13.80 -12.28
C ASN A 568 -31.78 12.59 -11.35
N PRO A 569 -31.36 12.80 -10.09
CA PRO A 569 -31.08 11.71 -9.16
C PRO A 569 -32.27 10.83 -8.76
N ASP A 570 -33.50 11.12 -9.22
CA ASP A 570 -34.65 10.21 -9.07
C ASP A 570 -34.69 9.09 -10.14
N VAL A 571 -33.93 9.21 -11.23
CA VAL A 571 -33.74 8.10 -12.20
C VAL A 571 -32.53 7.25 -11.82
N LEU A 572 -32.78 5.96 -11.69
CA LEU A 572 -31.82 4.90 -11.36
C LEU A 572 -31.69 3.96 -12.57
N TYR A 573 -30.46 3.59 -12.92
CA TYR A 573 -30.14 2.62 -13.95
C TYR A 573 -29.45 1.40 -13.36
N HIS A 574 -29.81 0.22 -13.85
CA HIS A 574 -29.14 -1.05 -13.59
C HIS A 574 -29.05 -1.86 -14.89
N CYS A 575 -28.06 -2.74 -15.04
CA CYS A 575 -27.74 -3.35 -16.34
C CYS A 575 -27.53 -4.87 -16.26
N SER A 576 -28.30 -5.61 -17.06
CA SER A 576 -28.10 -7.04 -17.37
C SER A 576 -27.46 -7.17 -18.76
N GLN A 577 -27.93 -8.06 -19.64
CA GLN A 577 -27.79 -7.86 -21.10
C GLN A 577 -28.62 -6.68 -21.64
N TYR A 578 -29.53 -6.13 -20.83
CA TYR A 578 -30.38 -4.97 -21.12
C TYR A 578 -30.07 -3.80 -20.16
N VAL A 579 -30.35 -2.57 -20.59
CA VAL A 579 -30.42 -1.40 -19.71
C VAL A 579 -31.82 -1.32 -19.08
N HIS A 580 -31.88 -1.34 -17.75
CA HIS A 580 -33.09 -1.15 -16.96
C HIS A 580 -33.10 0.26 -16.35
N LYS A 581 -34.25 0.94 -16.38
CA LYS A 581 -34.47 2.28 -15.82
C LYS A 581 -35.63 2.28 -14.83
N SER A 582 -35.41 2.83 -13.64
CA SER A 582 -36.43 3.18 -12.65
C SER A 582 -36.52 4.69 -12.50
N ILE A 583 -37.69 5.20 -12.08
CA ILE A 583 -37.93 6.60 -11.69
C ILE A 583 -38.58 6.72 -10.29
N ASP A 584 -38.58 5.62 -9.54
CA ASP A 584 -39.37 5.41 -8.32
C ASP A 584 -38.56 4.64 -7.25
N ALA A 585 -37.26 4.92 -7.19
CA ALA A 585 -36.30 4.29 -6.28
C ALA A 585 -36.27 2.75 -6.35
N GLY A 586 -36.42 2.21 -7.57
CA GLY A 586 -36.41 0.78 -7.87
C GLY A 586 -37.71 0.04 -7.54
N GLN A 587 -38.85 0.74 -7.45
CA GLN A 587 -40.16 0.12 -7.24
C GLN A 587 -40.73 -0.49 -8.55
N THR A 588 -40.43 0.12 -9.69
CA THR A 588 -40.68 -0.42 -11.03
C THR A 588 -39.47 -0.21 -11.93
N TRP A 589 -39.31 -1.10 -12.90
CA TRP A 589 -38.19 -1.09 -13.84
C TRP A 589 -38.68 -1.24 -15.28
N GLN A 590 -38.29 -0.29 -16.13
CA GLN A 590 -38.51 -0.33 -17.57
C GLN A 590 -37.23 -0.82 -18.27
N VAL A 591 -37.35 -1.86 -19.10
CA VAL A 591 -36.30 -2.20 -20.07
C VAL A 591 -36.29 -1.13 -21.17
N ILE A 592 -35.14 -0.46 -21.34
CA ILE A 592 -34.96 0.64 -22.30
C ILE A 592 -33.89 0.34 -23.35
N SER A 593 -33.65 -0.93 -23.67
CA SER A 593 -32.76 -1.35 -24.75
C SER A 593 -33.16 -2.72 -25.35
N PRO A 594 -32.72 -3.07 -26.56
CA PRO A 594 -32.56 -4.47 -26.96
C PRO A 594 -31.44 -5.15 -26.15
N ASP A 595 -31.14 -6.42 -26.41
CA ASP A 595 -29.90 -7.04 -25.92
C ASP A 595 -28.72 -6.32 -26.61
N LEU A 596 -27.83 -5.70 -25.81
CA LEU A 596 -26.70 -4.89 -26.30
C LEU A 596 -25.38 -5.67 -26.32
N THR A 597 -25.46 -7.00 -26.24
CA THR A 597 -24.34 -7.95 -26.24
C THR A 597 -24.31 -8.76 -27.53
N THR A 598 -23.32 -9.64 -27.72
CA THR A 598 -23.34 -10.59 -28.85
C THR A 598 -24.39 -11.69 -28.70
N ASN A 599 -24.95 -11.87 -27.49
CA ASN A 599 -25.87 -12.95 -27.09
C ASN A 599 -25.40 -14.36 -27.55
N ASN A 600 -24.08 -14.56 -27.63
CA ASN A 600 -23.49 -15.72 -28.28
C ASN A 600 -23.66 -16.98 -27.44
N GLN A 601 -24.59 -17.85 -27.87
CA GLN A 601 -25.02 -19.06 -27.16
C GLN A 601 -23.88 -20.02 -26.78
N LYS A 602 -22.73 -19.98 -27.49
CA LYS A 602 -21.54 -20.78 -27.14
C LYS A 602 -20.98 -20.45 -25.74
N TYR A 603 -21.32 -19.27 -25.19
CA TYR A 603 -20.92 -18.78 -23.87
C TYR A 603 -22.00 -18.95 -22.79
N GLN A 604 -23.15 -19.53 -23.12
CA GLN A 604 -24.34 -19.54 -22.24
C GLN A 604 -24.74 -20.94 -21.74
N ASN A 605 -23.82 -21.91 -21.78
CA ASN A 605 -23.94 -23.19 -21.07
C ASN A 605 -23.49 -23.05 -19.61
N LEU A 606 -23.83 -24.03 -18.76
CA LEU A 606 -23.47 -24.04 -17.34
C LEU A 606 -21.93 -24.09 -17.15
N PRO A 607 -21.30 -23.10 -16.51
CA PRO A 607 -19.84 -23.07 -16.33
C PRO A 607 -19.30 -24.09 -15.32
N GLY A 608 -18.03 -24.48 -15.51
CA GLY A 608 -17.31 -25.47 -14.72
C GLY A 608 -17.46 -26.87 -15.30
N GLU A 609 -16.40 -27.42 -15.90
CA GLU A 609 -16.42 -28.75 -16.53
C GLU A 609 -15.02 -29.41 -16.52
N PRO A 610 -14.90 -30.75 -16.59
CA PRO A 610 -15.96 -31.77 -16.57
C PRO A 610 -16.35 -32.29 -15.17
N ILE A 611 -15.74 -31.81 -14.07
CA ILE A 611 -15.99 -32.36 -12.72
C ILE A 611 -16.98 -31.52 -11.92
N GLN A 612 -16.61 -30.31 -11.48
CA GLN A 612 -17.50 -29.47 -10.67
C GLN A 612 -17.91 -28.17 -11.40
N HIS A 613 -19.21 -27.90 -11.39
CA HIS A 613 -19.76 -26.63 -11.88
C HIS A 613 -19.42 -25.47 -10.92
N ASP A 614 -19.14 -24.30 -11.48
CA ASP A 614 -18.93 -23.05 -10.73
C ASP A 614 -19.71 -21.93 -11.42
N HIS A 615 -20.87 -21.59 -10.87
CA HIS A 615 -21.74 -20.55 -11.41
C HIS A 615 -22.41 -19.77 -10.30
N THR A 616 -21.74 -18.69 -9.87
CA THR A 616 -22.26 -17.69 -8.92
C THR A 616 -22.32 -16.29 -9.53
N GLY A 617 -22.18 -16.18 -10.85
CA GLY A 617 -22.23 -14.92 -11.60
C GLY A 617 -20.88 -14.24 -11.91
N VAL A 618 -19.73 -14.76 -11.44
CA VAL A 618 -18.41 -14.31 -11.92
C VAL A 618 -18.20 -14.75 -13.37
N GLU A 619 -18.70 -15.95 -13.69
CA GLU A 619 -18.63 -16.64 -14.97
C GLU A 619 -19.75 -16.21 -15.94
N LEU A 620 -20.65 -15.32 -15.53
CA LEU A 620 -21.63 -14.72 -16.44
C LEU A 620 -20.93 -13.83 -17.45
N PHE A 621 -21.21 -14.14 -18.72
CA PHE A 621 -20.67 -13.50 -19.91
C PHE A 621 -21.82 -13.24 -20.90
N THR A 622 -21.62 -12.37 -21.90
CA THR A 622 -22.69 -11.77 -22.72
C THR A 622 -23.65 -10.93 -21.87
N THR A 623 -23.07 -9.98 -21.13
CA THR A 623 -23.75 -8.99 -20.26
C THR A 623 -23.19 -7.57 -20.50
N ILE A 624 -23.93 -6.53 -20.09
CA ILE A 624 -23.44 -5.14 -20.04
C ILE A 624 -22.55 -5.00 -18.80
N PHE A 625 -21.27 -4.74 -19.01
CA PHE A 625 -20.25 -4.65 -17.96
C PHE A 625 -19.95 -3.19 -17.57
N ALA A 626 -20.27 -2.24 -18.45
CA ALA A 626 -20.10 -0.81 -18.21
C ALA A 626 -21.30 -0.01 -18.77
N PHE A 627 -21.76 0.97 -17.99
CA PHE A 627 -22.84 1.89 -18.37
C PHE A 627 -22.59 3.26 -17.73
N GLU A 628 -22.75 4.34 -18.48
CA GLU A 628 -22.75 5.72 -17.97
C GLU A 628 -23.75 6.61 -18.74
N GLU A 629 -24.32 7.61 -18.06
CA GLU A 629 -24.99 8.76 -18.70
C GLU A 629 -24.01 9.93 -18.78
N SER A 630 -24.01 10.68 -19.90
CA SER A 630 -23.09 11.81 -20.10
C SER A 630 -23.29 12.89 -19.02
N PRO A 631 -22.24 13.36 -18.32
CA PRO A 631 -22.37 14.38 -17.27
C PRO A 631 -22.82 15.74 -17.81
N ILE A 632 -22.66 15.98 -19.12
CA ILE A 632 -22.93 17.28 -19.77
C ILE A 632 -24.05 17.21 -20.83
N GLU A 633 -24.63 16.02 -21.07
CA GLU A 633 -25.75 15.83 -22.00
C GLU A 633 -26.78 14.83 -21.45
N LYS A 634 -27.93 15.34 -21.06
CA LYS A 634 -29.06 14.53 -20.58
C LYS A 634 -29.55 13.55 -21.64
N ASP A 635 -29.96 12.36 -21.20
CA ASP A 635 -30.52 11.28 -22.00
C ASP A 635 -29.53 10.70 -23.06
N VAL A 636 -28.24 11.06 -22.98
CA VAL A 636 -27.14 10.46 -23.75
C VAL A 636 -26.49 9.34 -22.93
N LEU A 637 -26.75 8.09 -23.32
CA LEU A 637 -26.40 6.88 -22.57
C LEU A 637 -25.36 6.05 -23.33
N TRP A 638 -24.32 5.59 -22.65
CA TRP A 638 -23.24 4.76 -23.21
C TRP A 638 -23.23 3.38 -22.54
N VAL A 639 -22.99 2.34 -23.33
CA VAL A 639 -22.97 0.92 -22.92
C VAL A 639 -21.75 0.22 -23.47
N GLY A 640 -21.13 -0.64 -22.65
CA GLY A 640 -20.06 -1.55 -23.04
C GLY A 640 -20.29 -2.94 -22.46
N SER A 641 -20.13 -3.99 -23.26
CA SER A 641 -20.33 -5.38 -22.84
C SER A 641 -19.04 -6.09 -22.42
N ASP A 642 -19.19 -7.20 -21.72
CA ASP A 642 -18.08 -8.12 -21.40
C ASP A 642 -17.54 -8.88 -22.63
N ASP A 643 -18.36 -9.02 -23.68
CA ASP A 643 -18.06 -9.70 -24.94
C ASP A 643 -17.63 -8.76 -26.10
N GLY A 644 -17.43 -7.47 -25.81
CA GLY A 644 -16.69 -6.55 -26.69
C GLY A 644 -17.51 -5.74 -27.67
N LEU A 645 -18.77 -5.42 -27.33
CA LEU A 645 -19.58 -4.43 -28.05
C LEU A 645 -19.64 -3.10 -27.29
N VAL A 646 -19.76 -2.00 -28.03
CA VAL A 646 -20.03 -0.65 -27.50
C VAL A 646 -21.25 -0.08 -28.20
N HIS A 647 -22.17 0.48 -27.41
CA HIS A 647 -23.43 1.05 -27.89
C HIS A 647 -23.69 2.43 -27.28
N ILE A 648 -24.41 3.27 -28.02
CA ILE A 648 -24.86 4.59 -27.56
C ILE A 648 -26.35 4.82 -27.87
N SER A 649 -27.04 5.48 -26.95
CA SER A 649 -28.37 6.07 -27.14
C SER A 649 -28.25 7.59 -27.01
N MET A 650 -28.84 8.32 -27.97
CA MET A 650 -28.91 9.80 -27.95
C MET A 650 -30.27 10.34 -27.48
N ASN A 651 -31.16 9.47 -26.95
CA ASN A 651 -32.56 9.83 -26.71
C ASN A 651 -33.23 9.03 -25.56
N GLY A 652 -32.46 8.71 -24.51
CA GLY A 652 -32.97 8.12 -23.27
C GLY A 652 -33.34 6.64 -23.38
N GLY A 653 -32.69 5.92 -24.30
CA GLY A 653 -32.86 4.48 -24.56
C GLY A 653 -33.81 4.14 -25.71
N LYS A 654 -34.47 5.12 -26.34
CA LYS A 654 -35.48 4.84 -27.39
C LYS A 654 -34.88 4.23 -28.65
N ASN A 655 -33.67 4.66 -29.04
CA ASN A 655 -32.89 4.09 -30.14
C ASN A 655 -31.45 3.86 -29.67
N TRP A 656 -30.85 2.75 -30.08
CA TRP A 656 -29.44 2.41 -29.81
C TRP A 656 -28.67 2.21 -31.11
N GLN A 657 -27.44 2.72 -31.15
CA GLN A 657 -26.50 2.53 -32.25
C GLN A 657 -25.29 1.74 -31.76
N ASN A 658 -24.85 0.73 -32.50
CA ASN A 658 -23.55 0.09 -32.28
C ASN A 658 -22.44 1.00 -32.79
N ILE A 659 -21.47 1.27 -31.92
CA ILE A 659 -20.34 2.18 -32.14
C ILE A 659 -19.01 1.50 -31.73
N THR A 660 -18.94 0.18 -31.83
CA THR A 660 -17.78 -0.61 -31.40
C THR A 660 -16.52 -0.21 -32.19
N PRO A 661 -15.38 0.09 -31.54
CA PRO A 661 -14.13 0.38 -32.25
C PRO A 661 -13.75 -0.78 -33.17
N PRO A 662 -13.54 -0.56 -34.48
CA PRO A 662 -13.40 -1.65 -35.46
C PRO A 662 -12.11 -2.48 -35.32
N PHE A 663 -11.17 -2.01 -34.49
CA PHE A 663 -9.92 -2.67 -34.14
C PHE A 663 -9.85 -3.08 -32.65
N MET A 664 -10.96 -3.02 -31.90
CA MET A 664 -11.04 -3.67 -30.58
C MET A 664 -10.87 -5.19 -30.74
N PRO A 665 -10.13 -5.88 -29.86
CA PRO A 665 -10.11 -7.34 -29.85
C PRO A 665 -11.51 -7.89 -29.62
N LYS A 666 -11.96 -8.84 -30.47
CA LYS A 666 -13.24 -9.55 -30.29
C LYS A 666 -13.28 -10.29 -28.96
N ASP A 667 -14.47 -10.47 -28.38
CA ASP A 667 -14.68 -11.17 -27.11
C ASP A 667 -13.80 -10.60 -25.97
N ALA A 668 -13.66 -9.27 -25.87
CA ALA A 668 -12.89 -8.56 -24.85
C ALA A 668 -13.79 -7.70 -23.96
N THR A 669 -13.49 -7.63 -22.66
CA THR A 669 -14.36 -6.95 -21.70
C THR A 669 -14.13 -5.44 -21.70
N VAL A 670 -15.18 -4.67 -22.00
CA VAL A 670 -15.21 -3.21 -21.82
C VAL A 670 -15.38 -2.93 -20.33
N ASN A 671 -14.27 -2.76 -19.62
CA ASN A 671 -14.24 -2.78 -18.15
C ASN A 671 -14.84 -1.51 -17.53
N MET A 672 -14.72 -0.35 -18.20
CA MET A 672 -15.41 0.89 -17.87
C MET A 672 -15.40 1.90 -19.05
N ILE A 673 -16.32 2.87 -19.02
CA ILE A 673 -16.45 3.99 -19.98
C ILE A 673 -16.32 5.32 -19.21
N GLU A 674 -15.36 6.18 -19.56
CA GLU A 674 -15.25 7.54 -19.02
C GLU A 674 -15.84 8.52 -20.04
N VAL A 675 -17.03 9.05 -19.78
CA VAL A 675 -17.65 10.08 -20.64
C VAL A 675 -17.14 11.46 -20.23
N SER A 676 -16.65 12.24 -21.19
CA SER A 676 -15.90 13.47 -20.91
C SER A 676 -16.75 14.56 -20.26
N ASN A 677 -16.15 15.22 -19.27
CA ASN A 677 -16.68 16.46 -18.68
C ASN A 677 -16.32 17.70 -19.52
N HIS A 678 -15.43 17.56 -20.52
CA HIS A 678 -14.84 18.67 -21.28
C HIS A 678 -15.35 18.82 -22.72
N ALA A 679 -15.96 17.79 -23.31
CA ALA A 679 -16.49 17.85 -24.66
C ALA A 679 -17.66 16.86 -24.89
N LYS A 680 -18.69 17.34 -25.59
CA LYS A 680 -19.83 16.54 -26.04
C LYS A 680 -19.37 15.44 -27.00
N GLY A 681 -19.95 14.25 -26.90
CA GLY A 681 -19.59 13.08 -27.72
C GLY A 681 -18.20 12.47 -27.49
N ARG A 682 -17.39 13.00 -26.57
CA ARG A 682 -16.06 12.49 -26.24
C ARG A 682 -16.13 11.45 -25.11
N ALA A 683 -15.51 10.29 -25.32
CA ALA A 683 -15.46 9.23 -24.32
C ALA A 683 -14.19 8.37 -24.44
N PHE A 684 -13.70 7.86 -23.31
CA PHE A 684 -12.60 6.90 -23.21
C PHE A 684 -13.12 5.52 -22.78
N LEU A 685 -12.48 4.46 -23.24
CA LEU A 685 -12.73 3.08 -22.82
C LEU A 685 -11.47 2.46 -22.22
N ALA A 686 -11.60 1.73 -21.12
CA ALA A 686 -10.58 0.77 -20.68
C ALA A 686 -11.06 -0.66 -20.99
N VAL A 687 -10.22 -1.45 -21.67
CA VAL A 687 -10.58 -2.77 -22.20
C VAL A 687 -9.48 -3.78 -21.89
N HIS A 688 -9.86 -5.01 -21.53
CA HIS A 688 -8.91 -6.11 -21.29
C HIS A 688 -9.40 -7.44 -21.85
N LYS A 689 -8.45 -8.37 -22.05
CA LYS A 689 -8.71 -9.75 -22.49
C LYS A 689 -7.72 -10.75 -21.85
N TYR A 690 -7.39 -10.51 -20.57
CA TYR A 690 -6.35 -11.25 -19.86
C TYR A 690 -6.72 -12.71 -19.59
N ARG A 691 -8.02 -13.01 -19.45
CA ARG A 691 -8.54 -14.36 -19.19
C ARG A 691 -8.42 -15.32 -20.38
N GLU A 692 -8.16 -14.77 -21.57
CA GLU A 692 -7.84 -15.50 -22.80
C GLU A 692 -6.35 -15.33 -23.15
N ASN A 693 -5.52 -15.01 -22.15
CA ASN A 693 -4.07 -14.85 -22.24
C ASN A 693 -3.61 -13.72 -23.19
N ASN A 694 -4.37 -12.62 -23.24
CA ASN A 694 -3.94 -11.37 -23.88
C ASN A 694 -3.83 -10.24 -22.84
N PHE A 695 -2.59 -9.92 -22.47
CA PHE A 695 -2.26 -8.92 -21.44
C PHE A 695 -1.99 -7.51 -22.00
N GLN A 696 -2.21 -7.30 -23.30
CA GLN A 696 -1.97 -6.00 -23.93
C GLN A 696 -2.84 -4.90 -23.29
N PRO A 697 -2.29 -3.71 -23.03
CA PRO A 697 -3.07 -2.58 -22.59
C PRO A 697 -3.93 -2.04 -23.74
N TYR A 698 -5.23 -1.87 -23.52
CA TYR A 698 -6.13 -1.21 -24.47
C TYR A 698 -6.84 -0.04 -23.79
N ILE A 699 -6.57 1.16 -24.31
CA ILE A 699 -7.35 2.37 -24.04
C ILE A 699 -7.82 2.88 -25.39
N PHE A 700 -9.12 3.17 -25.53
CA PHE A 700 -9.69 3.76 -26.74
C PHE A 700 -10.27 5.15 -26.44
N LEU A 701 -10.30 6.02 -27.45
CA LEU A 701 -10.86 7.36 -27.42
C LEU A 701 -11.72 7.60 -28.66
N THR A 702 -12.88 8.22 -28.47
CA THR A 702 -13.68 8.88 -29.51
C THR A 702 -13.92 10.35 -29.13
N GLU A 703 -14.05 11.23 -30.12
CA GLU A 703 -14.45 12.64 -29.94
C GLU A 703 -15.86 12.92 -30.53
N ASP A 704 -16.50 11.94 -31.17
CA ASP A 704 -17.58 12.19 -32.15
C ASP A 704 -18.80 11.26 -32.01
N TYR A 705 -19.07 10.81 -30.79
CA TYR A 705 -20.11 9.83 -30.42
C TYR A 705 -19.82 8.41 -30.98
N GLY A 706 -18.54 8.05 -31.08
CA GLY A 706 -18.11 6.70 -31.48
C GLY A 706 -18.16 6.42 -32.98
N LYS A 707 -18.19 7.45 -33.83
CA LYS A 707 -18.12 7.31 -35.29
C LYS A 707 -16.68 7.06 -35.74
N THR A 708 -15.73 7.71 -35.09
CA THR A 708 -14.29 7.44 -35.21
C THR A 708 -13.68 7.11 -33.85
N TRP A 709 -12.61 6.31 -33.89
CA TRP A 709 -11.92 5.79 -32.72
C TRP A 709 -10.42 5.83 -32.91
N LYS A 710 -9.70 6.02 -31.80
CA LYS A 710 -8.24 6.00 -31.71
C LYS A 710 -7.81 5.14 -30.51
N GLN A 711 -6.81 4.29 -30.69
CA GLN A 711 -6.13 3.60 -29.59
C GLN A 711 -5.08 4.53 -28.94
N LEU A 712 -5.06 4.61 -27.61
CA LEU A 712 -4.18 5.48 -26.81
C LEU A 712 -3.01 4.74 -26.13
N THR A 713 -2.89 3.42 -26.32
CA THR A 713 -1.70 2.68 -25.90
C THR A 713 -1.56 1.36 -26.65
N ASP A 714 -0.33 0.98 -26.97
CA ASP A 714 0.05 -0.19 -27.78
C ASP A 714 1.09 -1.08 -27.07
N GLY A 715 1.27 -0.88 -25.76
CA GLY A 715 2.33 -1.50 -24.95
C GLY A 715 3.70 -0.83 -25.04
N LYS A 716 3.86 0.25 -25.83
CA LYS A 716 5.18 0.84 -26.17
C LYS A 716 5.27 2.34 -25.92
N ASN A 717 4.14 3.04 -25.77
CA ASN A 717 4.07 4.47 -25.45
C ASN A 717 4.10 4.81 -23.94
N GLY A 718 4.42 3.84 -23.07
CA GLY A 718 4.74 4.08 -21.66
C GLY A 718 4.05 3.15 -20.66
N ILE A 719 2.86 2.64 -20.99
CA ILE A 719 2.27 1.48 -20.33
C ILE A 719 2.87 0.22 -20.99
N PRO A 720 3.50 -0.72 -20.25
CA PRO A 720 4.09 -1.92 -20.83
C PRO A 720 3.06 -2.88 -21.44
N GLU A 721 3.50 -3.70 -22.41
CA GLU A 721 2.66 -4.66 -23.14
C GLU A 721 2.02 -5.75 -22.26
N ASN A 722 2.50 -5.97 -21.03
CA ASN A 722 1.95 -6.93 -20.07
C ASN A 722 1.14 -6.27 -18.92
N HIS A 723 0.95 -4.95 -18.94
CA HIS A 723 0.22 -4.19 -17.91
C HIS A 723 -1.19 -3.82 -18.43
N PHE A 724 -2.07 -4.82 -18.56
CA PHE A 724 -3.44 -4.57 -19.04
C PHE A 724 -4.17 -3.52 -18.19
N VAL A 725 -4.95 -2.67 -18.86
CA VAL A 725 -5.62 -1.52 -18.23
C VAL A 725 -6.98 -1.97 -17.69
N ARG A 726 -7.21 -1.72 -16.41
CA ARG A 726 -8.52 -1.93 -15.76
C ARG A 726 -9.37 -0.66 -15.80
N VAL A 727 -8.73 0.50 -15.68
CA VAL A 727 -9.43 1.77 -15.48
C VAL A 727 -8.68 2.94 -16.11
N VAL A 728 -9.43 3.88 -16.71
CA VAL A 728 -8.94 5.19 -17.17
C VAL A 728 -9.86 6.29 -16.64
N ARG A 729 -9.32 7.47 -16.37
CA ARG A 729 -10.07 8.68 -15.99
C ARG A 729 -9.51 9.91 -16.70
N GLU A 730 -10.39 10.84 -17.05
CA GLU A 730 -10.00 12.19 -17.45
C GLU A 730 -10.06 13.10 -16.21
N ASP A 731 -9.05 13.96 -16.02
CA ASP A 731 -9.09 14.93 -14.92
C ASP A 731 -10.21 15.95 -15.16
N LYS A 732 -11.12 16.10 -14.20
CA LYS A 732 -12.31 16.97 -14.32
C LYS A 732 -11.99 18.46 -14.44
N ASP A 733 -10.86 18.91 -13.89
CA ASP A 733 -10.42 20.31 -13.95
C ASP A 733 -9.45 20.58 -15.11
N LYS A 734 -8.84 19.54 -15.70
CA LYS A 734 -7.74 19.67 -16.67
C LYS A 734 -7.88 18.72 -17.87
N LYS A 735 -8.56 19.16 -18.94
CA LYS A 735 -8.65 18.40 -20.22
C LYS A 735 -7.28 17.89 -20.68
N GLY A 736 -7.22 16.61 -21.06
CA GLY A 736 -6.02 15.96 -21.59
C GLY A 736 -5.02 15.44 -20.55
N LEU A 737 -5.23 15.75 -19.26
CA LEU A 737 -4.59 15.05 -18.15
C LEU A 737 -5.39 13.77 -17.86
N LEU A 738 -4.74 12.61 -17.99
CA LEU A 738 -5.37 11.30 -17.86
C LEU A 738 -4.66 10.45 -16.80
N TYR A 739 -5.43 9.68 -16.04
CA TYR A 739 -4.94 8.68 -15.08
C TYR A 739 -5.34 7.29 -15.56
N ALA A 740 -4.43 6.30 -15.46
CA ALA A 740 -4.72 4.91 -15.81
C ALA A 740 -4.25 3.95 -14.72
N GLY A 741 -5.13 3.03 -14.34
CA GLY A 741 -4.86 1.94 -13.40
C GLY A 741 -4.76 0.60 -14.13
N THR A 742 -3.72 -0.17 -13.79
CA THR A 742 -3.36 -1.45 -14.41
C THR A 742 -3.23 -2.56 -13.37
N GLU A 743 -3.02 -3.80 -13.83
CA GLU A 743 -2.76 -4.96 -12.97
C GLU A 743 -1.57 -4.80 -12.02
N TYR A 744 -0.58 -3.97 -12.40
CA TYR A 744 0.69 -3.83 -11.67
C TYR A 744 1.03 -2.35 -11.39
N GLY A 745 0.02 -1.49 -11.25
CA GLY A 745 0.19 -0.11 -10.76
C GLY A 745 -0.42 1.02 -11.59
N MET A 746 0.03 2.24 -11.31
CA MET A 746 -0.51 3.52 -11.77
C MET A 746 0.33 4.20 -12.86
N TYR A 747 -0.37 4.82 -13.81
CA TYR A 747 0.21 5.61 -14.90
C TYR A 747 -0.52 6.95 -15.07
N ILE A 748 0.19 7.95 -15.59
CA ILE A 748 -0.32 9.28 -15.90
C ILE A 748 0.09 9.71 -17.31
N SER A 749 -0.80 10.45 -17.99
CA SER A 749 -0.55 11.09 -19.27
C SER A 749 -0.84 12.59 -19.13
N PHE A 750 0.12 13.44 -19.54
CA PHE A 750 -0.07 14.89 -19.61
C PHE A 750 -0.45 15.38 -21.03
N ASN A 751 -0.69 14.47 -21.98
CA ASN A 751 -0.86 14.81 -23.40
C ASN A 751 -1.92 13.97 -24.14
N GLU A 752 -3.05 13.65 -23.46
CA GLU A 752 -4.18 12.94 -24.05
C GLU A 752 -3.82 11.52 -24.56
N GLY A 753 -3.09 10.79 -23.72
CA GLY A 753 -2.69 9.40 -23.93
C GLY A 753 -1.71 9.19 -25.08
N LYS A 754 -1.07 10.23 -25.61
CA LYS A 754 -0.04 10.05 -26.65
C LYS A 754 1.20 9.36 -26.05
N THR A 755 1.59 9.76 -24.84
CA THR A 755 2.65 9.11 -24.04
C THR A 755 2.23 9.02 -22.58
N TRP A 756 2.57 7.90 -21.94
CA TRP A 756 2.31 7.63 -20.53
C TRP A 756 3.63 7.53 -19.77
N GLN A 757 3.60 7.84 -18.47
CA GLN A 757 4.71 7.60 -17.55
C GLN A 757 4.17 7.03 -16.24
N SER A 758 5.02 6.31 -15.50
CA SER A 758 4.62 5.74 -14.20
C SER A 758 4.23 6.86 -13.24
N PHE A 759 3.15 6.61 -12.51
CA PHE A 759 2.63 7.48 -11.44
C PHE A 759 2.53 6.72 -10.12
N GLN A 760 3.39 5.71 -9.93
CA GLN A 760 3.33 4.80 -8.79
C GLN A 760 3.63 5.50 -7.45
N LEU A 761 4.59 6.44 -7.43
CA LEU A 761 5.04 7.15 -6.24
C LEU A 761 5.37 6.17 -5.09
N ASN A 762 4.58 6.18 -4.02
CA ASN A 762 4.70 5.28 -2.86
C ASN A 762 3.54 4.27 -2.74
N LEU A 763 2.69 4.16 -3.77
CA LEU A 763 1.63 3.17 -3.82
C LEU A 763 2.26 1.76 -3.97
N PRO A 764 1.79 0.73 -3.25
CA PRO A 764 2.28 -0.64 -3.45
C PRO A 764 1.96 -1.15 -4.86
N ILE A 765 2.75 -2.10 -5.38
CA ILE A 765 2.39 -2.84 -6.59
C ILE A 765 1.19 -3.74 -6.23
N THR A 766 0.04 -3.49 -6.85
CA THR A 766 -1.24 -4.19 -6.61
C THR A 766 -2.19 -3.87 -7.78
N PRO A 767 -3.18 -4.73 -8.11
CA PRO A 767 -4.16 -4.41 -9.14
C PRO A 767 -4.98 -3.17 -8.79
N ILE A 768 -4.94 -2.16 -9.66
CA ILE A 768 -5.77 -0.96 -9.53
C ILE A 768 -7.10 -1.24 -10.21
N THR A 769 -8.15 -1.45 -9.42
CA THR A 769 -9.45 -1.88 -9.93
C THR A 769 -10.30 -0.74 -10.45
N ASP A 770 -10.25 0.42 -9.78
CA ASP A 770 -11.05 1.59 -10.13
C ASP A 770 -10.49 2.90 -9.56
N LEU A 771 -10.94 4.05 -10.08
CA LEU A 771 -10.45 5.39 -9.74
C LEU A 771 -11.59 6.41 -9.61
N ALA A 772 -11.42 7.44 -8.79
CA ALA A 772 -12.30 8.61 -8.79
C ALA A 772 -11.52 9.92 -8.60
N VAL A 773 -11.77 10.90 -9.48
CA VAL A 773 -11.28 12.28 -9.33
C VAL A 773 -12.39 13.11 -8.68
N HIS A 774 -12.11 13.68 -7.51
CA HIS A 774 -13.10 14.39 -6.69
C HIS A 774 -12.45 15.40 -5.74
N GLN A 775 -12.98 16.62 -5.62
CA GLN A 775 -12.45 17.70 -4.75
C GLN A 775 -10.91 17.92 -4.88
N LYS A 776 -10.37 17.69 -6.08
CA LYS A 776 -8.92 17.69 -6.42
C LYS A 776 -8.07 16.63 -5.71
N ASP A 777 -8.68 15.58 -5.18
CA ASP A 777 -7.98 14.36 -4.79
C ASP A 777 -8.18 13.28 -5.87
N LEU A 778 -7.23 12.34 -5.95
CA LEU A 778 -7.39 11.09 -6.70
C LEU A 778 -7.59 9.94 -5.71
N VAL A 779 -8.80 9.39 -5.68
CA VAL A 779 -9.16 8.19 -4.91
C VAL A 779 -8.86 6.95 -5.73
N VAL A 780 -8.26 5.94 -5.11
CA VAL A 780 -7.80 4.71 -5.74
C VAL A 780 -8.38 3.49 -5.03
N ALA A 781 -9.07 2.62 -5.77
CA ALA A 781 -9.40 1.27 -5.32
C ALA A 781 -8.29 0.29 -5.72
N THR A 782 -7.99 -0.66 -4.83
CA THR A 782 -7.02 -1.72 -5.07
C THR A 782 -7.60 -3.08 -4.72
N GLN A 783 -7.20 -4.12 -5.44
CA GLN A 783 -7.52 -5.49 -5.08
C GLN A 783 -6.43 -6.03 -4.14
N GLY A 784 -6.56 -5.78 -2.83
CA GLY A 784 -5.70 -6.38 -1.80
C GLY A 784 -4.84 -5.40 -1.00
N ARG A 785 -4.99 -4.07 -1.17
CA ARG A 785 -4.33 -3.04 -0.35
C ARG A 785 -5.27 -1.91 0.09
N SER A 786 -6.60 -2.14 0.06
CA SER A 786 -7.65 -1.19 0.48
C SER A 786 -7.67 0.14 -0.33
N PHE A 787 -8.36 1.19 0.15
CA PHE A 787 -8.43 2.49 -0.53
C PHE A 787 -7.25 3.41 -0.21
N TRP A 788 -6.81 4.15 -1.22
CA TRP A 788 -5.79 5.20 -1.11
C TRP A 788 -6.29 6.54 -1.67
N ILE A 789 -5.75 7.64 -1.15
CA ILE A 789 -5.98 9.01 -1.67
C ILE A 789 -4.63 9.64 -2.03
N LEU A 790 -4.53 10.30 -3.19
CA LEU A 790 -3.49 11.30 -3.42
C LEU A 790 -4.03 12.68 -3.03
N ASP A 791 -3.56 13.24 -1.90
CA ASP A 791 -4.04 14.53 -1.40
C ASP A 791 -3.48 15.71 -2.24
N ASP A 792 -4.39 16.36 -2.98
CA ASP A 792 -4.21 17.52 -3.87
C ASP A 792 -3.45 17.29 -5.20
N LEU A 793 -4.21 17.28 -6.29
CA LEU A 793 -3.79 17.24 -7.70
C LEU A 793 -3.45 18.63 -8.28
N SER A 794 -3.72 19.73 -7.56
CA SER A 794 -3.51 21.11 -8.04
C SER A 794 -2.12 21.41 -8.63
N PRO A 795 -0.99 20.80 -8.18
CA PRO A 795 0.29 20.97 -8.86
C PRO A 795 0.28 20.48 -10.30
N LEU A 796 -0.35 19.33 -10.57
CA LEU A 796 -0.40 18.70 -11.90
C LEU A 796 -1.21 19.55 -12.89
N HIS A 797 -2.28 20.20 -12.40
CA HIS A 797 -3.07 21.15 -13.20
C HIS A 797 -2.25 22.34 -13.71
N GLN A 798 -1.11 22.64 -13.06
CA GLN A 798 -0.20 23.75 -13.39
C GLN A 798 1.02 23.31 -14.23
N PHE A 799 1.16 22.02 -14.56
CA PHE A 799 2.26 21.54 -15.39
C PHE A 799 2.17 22.10 -16.82
N SER A 800 3.32 22.51 -17.36
CA SER A 800 3.48 23.24 -18.62
C SER A 800 4.92 23.13 -19.15
N GLU A 801 5.16 23.43 -20.42
CA GLU A 801 6.51 23.36 -21.01
C GLU A 801 7.51 24.35 -20.36
N SER A 802 7.03 25.50 -19.87
CA SER A 802 7.86 26.46 -19.12
C SER A 802 8.31 25.92 -17.76
N LEU A 803 7.52 25.06 -17.11
CA LEU A 803 7.90 24.40 -15.84
C LEU A 803 9.17 23.55 -15.99
N LYS A 804 9.39 22.93 -17.15
CA LYS A 804 10.59 22.12 -17.43
C LYS A 804 11.88 22.93 -17.46
N GLN A 805 11.78 24.26 -17.62
CA GLN A 805 12.90 25.20 -17.60
C GLN A 805 13.00 25.98 -16.28
N ALA A 806 12.01 25.84 -15.39
CA ALA A 806 11.94 26.60 -14.15
C ALA A 806 12.99 26.09 -13.14
N LYS A 807 13.92 26.97 -12.74
CA LYS A 807 14.90 26.65 -11.69
C LYS A 807 14.26 26.49 -10.30
N VAL A 808 13.17 27.21 -10.08
CA VAL A 808 12.37 27.28 -8.86
C VAL A 808 10.91 27.51 -9.28
N GLN A 809 9.96 26.77 -8.71
CA GLN A 809 8.52 26.99 -8.90
C GLN A 809 7.77 26.84 -7.57
N LEU A 810 7.03 27.86 -7.16
CA LEU A 810 5.96 27.78 -6.17
C LEU A 810 4.63 27.54 -6.90
N PHE A 811 3.97 26.42 -6.62
CA PHE A 811 2.66 26.10 -7.18
C PHE A 811 1.57 26.84 -6.40
N LYS A 812 0.52 27.33 -7.07
CA LYS A 812 -0.66 27.87 -6.39
C LYS A 812 -1.32 26.74 -5.58
N PRO A 813 -1.47 26.86 -4.25
CA PRO A 813 -2.14 25.86 -3.42
C PRO A 813 -3.64 25.76 -3.75
N ARG A 814 -4.29 24.63 -3.41
CA ARG A 814 -5.75 24.62 -3.27
C ARG A 814 -6.20 25.41 -2.05
N THR A 815 -7.47 25.84 -2.05
CA THR A 815 -8.14 26.39 -0.87
C THR A 815 -8.03 25.42 0.31
N ALA A 816 -7.58 25.93 1.44
CA ALA A 816 -7.41 25.18 2.68
C ALA A 816 -8.61 25.39 3.61
N TYR A 817 -8.82 24.46 4.53
CA TYR A 817 -9.92 24.50 5.49
C TYR A 817 -9.37 24.43 6.92
N LYS A 818 -9.84 25.33 7.80
CA LYS A 818 -9.74 25.14 9.26
C LYS A 818 -10.67 24.00 9.65
N ALA A 819 -10.12 22.96 10.25
CA ALA A 819 -10.87 21.79 10.70
C ALA A 819 -10.09 21.06 11.82
N GLN A 820 -10.83 20.43 12.73
CA GLN A 820 -10.30 19.70 13.88
C GLN A 820 -10.32 18.19 13.58
N PHE A 821 -9.50 17.73 12.63
CA PHE A 821 -9.30 16.31 12.35
C PHE A 821 -8.14 15.74 13.17
N SER A 822 -8.25 14.47 13.57
CA SER A 822 -7.24 13.84 14.44
C SER A 822 -5.98 13.45 13.68
N GLU A 823 -4.82 13.76 14.25
CA GLU A 823 -3.51 13.31 13.77
C GLU A 823 -3.04 11.99 14.43
N ARG A 824 -3.92 11.27 15.16
CA ARG A 824 -3.56 10.03 15.87
C ARG A 824 -2.97 9.00 14.91
N ARG A 825 -1.73 8.58 15.18
CA ARG A 825 -0.98 7.58 14.41
C ARG A 825 -0.85 6.28 15.20
N GLY A 826 -0.77 5.16 14.49
CA GLY A 826 -0.50 3.82 15.03
C GLY A 826 -0.44 2.81 13.89
N ALA A 827 0.24 1.68 14.08
CA ALA A 827 0.50 0.70 13.01
C ALA A 827 -0.77 0.22 12.28
N ASN A 828 -1.86 0.07 13.02
CA ASN A 828 -3.14 -0.44 12.52
C ASN A 828 -4.14 0.67 12.14
N PHE A 829 -3.78 1.95 12.20
CA PHE A 829 -4.69 3.07 11.92
C PHE A 829 -4.48 3.66 10.51
N PRO A 830 -5.55 4.13 9.84
CA PRO A 830 -5.45 4.93 8.62
C PRO A 830 -4.46 6.08 8.76
N GLU A 831 -3.69 6.34 7.70
CA GLU A 831 -2.77 7.47 7.68
C GLU A 831 -3.57 8.79 7.76
N PRO A 832 -3.23 9.71 8.69
CA PRO A 832 -4.02 10.91 8.94
C PRO A 832 -3.94 11.88 7.76
N ALA A 833 -5.08 12.50 7.44
CA ALA A 833 -5.16 13.50 6.39
C ALA A 833 -4.36 14.77 6.77
N PRO A 834 -3.78 15.51 5.81
CA PRO A 834 -3.06 16.74 6.10
C PRO A 834 -3.99 17.82 6.67
N ASN A 835 -3.69 18.29 7.89
CA ASN A 835 -4.36 19.43 8.51
C ASN A 835 -3.78 20.75 8.01
N GLY A 836 -4.65 21.65 7.53
CA GLY A 836 -4.27 22.95 6.98
C GLY A 836 -3.88 22.93 5.49
N ALA A 837 -3.04 23.88 5.09
CA ALA A 837 -2.68 24.10 3.70
C ALA A 837 -1.49 23.23 3.25
N ILE A 838 -1.64 22.54 2.11
CA ILE A 838 -0.55 21.81 1.47
C ILE A 838 0.15 22.76 0.50
N LEU A 839 1.46 22.96 0.67
CA LEU A 839 2.28 23.85 -0.12
C LEU A 839 3.30 23.03 -0.93
N TYR A 840 3.20 23.09 -2.25
CA TYR A 840 4.10 22.38 -3.18
C TYR A 840 5.07 23.37 -3.83
N PHE A 841 6.34 22.99 -3.93
CA PHE A 841 7.36 23.78 -4.62
C PHE A 841 8.46 22.91 -5.23
N TYR A 842 8.87 23.21 -6.46
CA TYR A 842 9.95 22.51 -7.16
C TYR A 842 11.25 23.32 -7.12
N LEU A 843 12.38 22.64 -6.93
CA LEU A 843 13.73 23.22 -6.89
C LEU A 843 14.68 22.43 -7.80
N THR A 844 15.43 23.12 -8.65
CA THR A 844 16.61 22.54 -9.30
C THR A 844 17.79 22.45 -8.35
N LYS A 845 18.67 21.47 -8.59
CA LYS A 845 19.85 21.21 -7.75
C LYS A 845 20.75 22.45 -7.62
N GLY A 846 21.08 22.79 -6.37
CA GLY A 846 21.80 24.00 -5.96
C GLY A 846 20.93 24.99 -5.18
N TYR A 847 19.61 24.96 -5.35
CA TYR A 847 18.68 25.89 -4.68
C TYR A 847 18.20 25.40 -3.30
N GLU A 848 18.33 24.10 -3.00
CA GLU A 848 17.86 23.45 -1.78
C GLU A 848 18.51 23.95 -0.47
N SER A 849 19.67 24.61 -0.53
CA SER A 849 20.43 25.02 0.67
C SER A 849 19.96 26.33 1.31
N ASN A 850 19.22 27.17 0.58
CA ASN A 850 18.80 28.50 1.02
C ASN A 850 17.35 28.78 0.62
N VAL A 851 16.44 28.01 1.21
CA VAL A 851 15.00 28.06 0.94
C VAL A 851 14.30 28.72 2.12
N ARG A 852 13.38 29.65 1.82
CA ARG A 852 12.55 30.37 2.78
C ARG A 852 11.13 30.47 2.24
N ILE A 853 10.15 30.08 3.03
CA ILE A 853 8.72 30.18 2.73
C ILE A 853 8.09 31.06 3.80
N GLU A 854 7.62 32.23 3.39
CA GLU A 854 6.96 33.22 4.24
C GLU A 854 5.46 33.19 3.98
N ILE A 855 4.66 33.16 5.03
CA ILE A 855 3.21 33.27 4.95
C ILE A 855 2.80 34.66 5.45
N LEU A 856 2.00 35.34 4.64
CA LEU A 856 1.62 36.74 4.81
C LEU A 856 0.10 36.84 4.88
N ASP A 857 -0.43 37.73 5.71
CA ASP A 857 -1.85 38.04 5.75
C ASP A 857 -2.30 38.97 4.61
N LYS A 858 -3.58 39.34 4.61
CA LYS A 858 -4.19 40.29 3.65
C LYS A 858 -3.57 41.70 3.64
N ASN A 859 -2.72 42.04 4.62
CA ASN A 859 -2.03 43.32 4.77
C ASN A 859 -0.51 43.21 4.46
N GLU A 860 -0.08 42.11 3.84
CA GLU A 860 1.32 41.67 3.68
C GLU A 860 2.12 41.54 5.00
N GLN A 861 1.45 41.39 6.16
CA GLN A 861 2.14 41.13 7.44
C GLN A 861 2.52 39.64 7.58
N MET A 862 3.78 39.40 7.94
CA MET A 862 4.33 38.05 8.16
C MET A 862 3.68 37.37 9.38
N VAL A 863 2.96 36.26 9.16
CA VAL A 863 2.32 35.47 10.22
C VAL A 863 3.09 34.19 10.58
N LYS A 864 3.83 33.62 9.61
CA LYS A 864 4.62 32.38 9.77
C LYS A 864 5.79 32.36 8.80
N VAL A 865 6.91 31.77 9.19
CA VAL A 865 8.07 31.50 8.33
C VAL A 865 8.51 30.05 8.49
N PHE A 866 8.93 29.45 7.39
CA PHE A 866 9.67 28.20 7.31
C PHE A 866 10.97 28.45 6.55
N ALA A 867 12.12 27.91 7.00
CA ALA A 867 13.38 28.06 6.26
C ALA A 867 14.36 26.90 6.50
N THR A 868 15.29 26.68 5.56
CA THR A 868 16.42 25.73 5.73
C THR A 868 17.55 26.29 6.61
N LYS A 869 17.47 27.59 6.92
CA LYS A 869 18.32 28.32 7.86
C LYS A 869 17.44 29.19 8.75
N ALA A 870 16.57 28.52 9.51
CA ALA A 870 15.58 29.20 10.34
C ALA A 870 16.23 30.02 11.46
N ASP A 871 15.84 31.29 11.57
CA ASP A 871 16.23 32.15 12.66
C ASP A 871 15.49 31.77 13.95
N ARG A 872 16.25 31.31 14.96
CA ARG A 872 15.71 30.85 16.25
C ARG A 872 15.15 32.00 17.10
N GLU A 873 15.74 33.19 17.04
CA GLU A 873 15.27 34.37 17.79
C GLU A 873 13.94 34.88 17.23
N LYS A 874 13.78 34.84 15.90
CA LYS A 874 12.52 35.13 15.21
C LYS A 874 11.51 33.97 15.25
N LYS A 875 11.88 32.82 15.83
CA LYS A 875 11.08 31.58 15.92
C LYS A 875 10.57 31.07 14.56
N GLU A 876 11.42 31.18 13.56
CA GLU A 876 11.17 30.59 12.25
C GLU A 876 11.21 29.06 12.36
N GLN A 877 10.41 28.36 11.55
CA GLN A 877 10.36 26.90 11.63
C GLN A 877 11.38 26.28 10.67
N ASN A 878 12.30 25.46 11.20
CA ASN A 878 13.27 24.77 10.36
C ASN A 878 12.57 23.74 9.45
N ILE A 879 12.97 23.71 8.17
CA ILE A 879 12.54 22.71 7.18
C ILE A 879 13.75 22.12 6.46
N SER A 880 13.61 20.88 6.00
CA SER A 880 14.50 20.31 4.98
C SER A 880 13.91 20.56 3.60
N ALA A 881 14.77 20.84 2.62
CA ALA A 881 14.42 20.88 1.21
C ALA A 881 15.37 19.99 0.41
N VAL A 882 14.90 19.50 -0.74
CA VAL A 882 15.66 18.66 -1.68
C VAL A 882 15.55 19.22 -3.10
N ALA A 883 16.46 18.83 -3.99
CA ALA A 883 16.25 18.99 -5.43
C ALA A 883 15.07 18.12 -5.88
N GLY A 884 14.20 18.67 -6.73
CA GLY A 884 12.91 18.09 -7.11
C GLY A 884 11.73 18.81 -6.46
N MET A 885 10.57 18.15 -6.50
CA MET A 885 9.31 18.58 -5.91
C MET A 885 9.35 18.35 -4.39
N ASN A 886 9.10 19.41 -3.65
CA ASN A 886 9.01 19.44 -2.20
C ASN A 886 7.54 19.68 -1.79
N ARG A 887 7.20 19.22 -0.59
CA ARG A 887 5.85 19.32 -0.04
C ARG A 887 5.92 19.68 1.45
N LEU A 888 5.36 20.85 1.78
CA LEU A 888 5.22 21.36 3.14
C LEU A 888 3.74 21.40 3.52
N VAL A 889 3.42 21.20 4.80
CA VAL A 889 2.06 21.38 5.33
C VAL A 889 2.09 22.52 6.35
N TRP A 890 1.33 23.58 6.10
CA TRP A 890 1.12 24.66 7.05
C TRP A 890 -0.20 24.45 7.78
N ASN A 891 -0.09 24.11 9.07
CA ASN A 891 -1.19 23.85 10.00
C ASN A 891 -2.05 25.08 10.37
N LEU A 892 -2.04 26.14 9.55
CA LEU A 892 -2.80 27.39 9.75
C LEU A 892 -2.51 28.10 11.10
N LYS A 893 -1.40 27.76 11.77
CA LYS A 893 -0.92 28.44 12.97
C LYS A 893 0.23 29.41 12.64
N GLY A 894 0.26 30.55 13.33
CA GLY A 894 1.32 31.55 13.27
C GLY A 894 2.52 31.22 14.17
N THR A 895 3.26 32.25 14.59
CA THR A 895 4.33 32.10 15.60
C THR A 895 3.78 31.84 17.00
N ALA A 896 4.56 31.16 17.85
CA ALA A 896 4.25 30.89 19.26
C ALA A 896 4.52 32.12 20.16
N PRO A 897 3.96 32.19 21.39
CA PRO A 897 4.41 33.09 22.46
C PRO A 897 5.92 33.01 22.72
N ASP A 898 6.46 34.02 23.40
CA ASP A 898 7.86 34.02 23.85
C ASP A 898 7.96 33.41 25.24
N ILE A 899 8.59 32.24 25.33
CA ILE A 899 8.71 31.46 26.57
C ILE A 899 10.16 31.18 26.90
N ILE A 900 10.44 30.77 28.12
CA ILE A 900 11.77 30.24 28.47
C ILE A 900 11.83 28.76 28.07
N GLU A 901 12.95 28.35 27.48
CA GLU A 901 13.20 26.95 27.14
C GLU A 901 13.26 26.12 28.44
N GLY A 902 12.42 25.09 28.54
CA GLY A 902 12.24 24.30 29.76
C GLY A 902 11.17 24.81 30.74
N SER A 903 10.37 25.84 30.42
CA SER A 903 9.16 26.14 31.19
C SER A 903 8.15 24.99 31.13
N PHE A 904 7.59 24.63 32.29
CA PHE A 904 6.52 23.64 32.42
C PHE A 904 5.18 24.33 32.67
N PHE A 905 4.12 23.86 32.00
CA PHE A 905 2.79 24.45 32.05
C PHE A 905 1.73 23.38 32.33
N SER A 906 0.70 23.73 33.10
CA SER A 906 -0.41 22.86 33.47
C SER A 906 -1.58 23.05 32.50
N LEU A 907 -1.98 21.97 31.81
CA LEU A 907 -3.12 21.93 30.88
C LEU A 907 -3.05 22.94 29.71
N ALA A 908 -1.86 23.46 29.36
CA ALA A 908 -1.68 24.50 28.34
C ALA A 908 -0.84 24.07 27.10
N ASP A 909 -1.37 24.31 25.89
CA ASP A 909 -0.58 24.33 24.64
C ASP A 909 -0.12 25.76 24.32
N VAL A 910 1.15 26.05 24.59
CA VAL A 910 1.83 27.31 24.24
C VAL A 910 2.38 27.34 22.80
N GLY A 911 1.80 26.53 21.91
CA GLY A 911 2.12 26.48 20.48
C GLY A 911 1.71 27.72 19.69
N GLY A 912 1.81 27.62 18.36
CA GLY A 912 1.47 28.71 17.44
C GLY A 912 0.02 29.18 17.56
N ILE A 913 -0.20 30.49 17.40
CA ILE A 913 -1.53 31.09 17.43
C ILE A 913 -2.37 30.62 16.23
N ASN A 914 -3.58 30.14 16.47
CA ASN A 914 -4.56 29.79 15.44
C ASN A 914 -4.97 31.06 14.69
N LEU A 915 -4.88 31.02 13.36
CA LEU A 915 -5.18 32.17 12.51
C LEU A 915 -6.64 32.14 12.02
N PRO A 916 -7.23 33.30 11.68
CA PRO A 916 -8.58 33.37 11.14
C PRO A 916 -8.64 32.89 9.69
N THR A 917 -9.86 32.76 9.18
CA THR A 917 -10.17 32.56 7.76
C THR A 917 -9.79 33.79 6.91
N GLY A 918 -9.86 33.62 5.58
CA GLY A 918 -9.64 34.67 4.59
C GLY A 918 -8.46 34.40 3.65
N LYS A 919 -7.94 35.48 3.06
CA LYS A 919 -6.88 35.42 2.04
C LYS A 919 -5.51 35.66 2.66
N TYR A 920 -4.57 34.81 2.25
CA TYR A 920 -3.16 34.82 2.60
C TYR A 920 -2.30 34.80 1.33
N GLN A 921 -1.03 35.16 1.45
CA GLN A 921 -0.05 35.05 0.39
C GLN A 921 1.13 34.18 0.86
N VAL A 922 1.49 33.19 0.05
CA VAL A 922 2.67 32.35 0.23
C VAL A 922 3.79 32.93 -0.62
N ARG A 923 4.93 33.24 -0.02
CA ARG A 923 6.11 33.75 -0.70
C ARG A 923 7.27 32.76 -0.56
N LEU A 924 7.75 32.24 -1.67
CA LEU A 924 8.94 31.38 -1.74
C LEU A 924 10.14 32.23 -2.16
N THR A 925 11.21 32.17 -1.40
CA THR A 925 12.53 32.66 -1.77
C THR A 925 13.49 31.48 -1.79
N ALA A 926 14.17 31.26 -2.91
CA ALA A 926 15.20 30.23 -3.05
C ALA A 926 16.39 30.80 -3.84
N GLY A 927 17.53 30.93 -3.18
CA GLY A 927 18.64 31.73 -3.71
C GLY A 927 18.20 33.19 -3.92
N GLU A 928 18.37 33.69 -5.14
CA GLU A 928 17.93 35.03 -5.58
C GLU A 928 16.48 35.05 -6.11
N ILE A 929 15.86 33.88 -6.34
CA ILE A 929 14.53 33.80 -6.97
C ILE A 929 13.45 33.94 -5.91
N VAL A 930 12.55 34.92 -6.09
CA VAL A 930 11.37 35.15 -5.26
C VAL A 930 10.09 34.94 -6.09
N GLN A 931 9.13 34.18 -5.55
CA GLN A 931 7.81 33.97 -6.15
C GLN A 931 6.71 34.12 -5.09
N LYS A 932 5.54 34.61 -5.50
CA LYS A 932 4.34 34.79 -4.66
C LYS A 932 3.19 33.97 -5.24
N GLN A 933 2.37 33.36 -4.38
CA GLN A 933 1.09 32.73 -4.73
C GLN A 933 0.01 33.11 -3.70
N GLU A 934 -1.24 33.20 -4.14
CA GLU A 934 -2.38 33.37 -3.23
C GLU A 934 -2.79 32.03 -2.61
N LEU A 935 -3.23 32.08 -1.36
CA LEU A 935 -3.84 30.98 -0.61
C LEU A 935 -5.12 31.48 0.04
N GLU A 936 -6.21 30.73 -0.10
CA GLU A 936 -7.49 30.98 0.57
C GLU A 936 -7.70 29.97 1.70
N VAL A 937 -8.20 30.44 2.85
CA VAL A 937 -8.47 29.64 4.04
C VAL A 937 -9.92 29.83 4.45
N LEU A 938 -10.73 28.78 4.32
CA LEU A 938 -12.14 28.77 4.72
C LEU A 938 -12.33 28.04 6.06
N LYS A 939 -13.47 28.27 6.72
CA LYS A 939 -13.91 27.43 7.84
C LYS A 939 -14.43 26.09 7.32
N ASN A 940 -14.45 25.06 8.16
CA ASN A 940 -15.20 23.84 7.85
C ASN A 940 -16.69 24.20 7.58
N PRO A 941 -17.27 23.83 6.43
CA PRO A 941 -18.66 24.18 6.09
C PRO A 941 -19.69 23.64 7.08
N ASN A 942 -19.35 22.60 7.86
CA ASN A 942 -20.23 22.04 8.89
C ASN A 942 -20.22 22.86 10.21
N TRP A 943 -19.38 23.89 10.33
CA TRP A 943 -19.30 24.72 11.54
C TRP A 943 -20.27 25.90 11.51
N THR A 944 -21.01 26.07 12.60
CA THR A 944 -21.93 27.19 12.82
C THR A 944 -21.25 28.53 13.15
N VAL A 945 -19.98 28.51 13.59
CA VAL A 945 -19.21 29.72 13.92
C VAL A 945 -19.06 30.66 12.73
N THR A 946 -19.04 31.97 12.96
CA THR A 946 -18.83 32.99 11.92
C THR A 946 -17.34 33.29 11.70
N ASP A 947 -17.00 33.98 10.61
CA ASP A 947 -15.64 34.46 10.40
C ASP A 947 -15.28 35.58 11.38
N GLU A 948 -16.29 36.35 11.82
CA GLU A 948 -16.21 37.34 12.90
C GLU A 948 -15.85 36.68 14.26
N ASP A 949 -16.41 35.52 14.58
CA ASP A 949 -16.10 34.77 15.80
C ASP A 949 -14.63 34.29 15.80
N LEU A 950 -14.15 33.78 14.65
CA LEU A 950 -12.75 33.38 14.45
C LEU A 950 -11.79 34.59 14.49
N GLN A 951 -12.23 35.75 13.99
CA GLN A 951 -11.48 36.99 14.05
C GLN A 951 -11.43 37.56 15.49
N ALA A 952 -12.49 37.38 16.29
CA ALA A 952 -12.49 37.70 17.72
C ALA A 952 -11.55 36.78 18.50
N GLN A 953 -11.59 35.47 18.22
CA GLN A 953 -10.68 34.46 18.79
C GLN A 953 -9.21 34.83 18.56
N TYR A 954 -8.83 35.09 17.30
CA TYR A 954 -7.46 35.50 16.96
C TYR A 954 -7.04 36.80 17.66
N THR A 955 -7.94 37.80 17.73
CA THR A 955 -7.65 39.09 18.37
C THR A 955 -7.32 38.90 19.86
N LEU A 956 -8.15 38.17 20.60
CA LEU A 956 -7.92 37.91 22.02
C LEU A 956 -6.69 37.02 22.24
N ALA A 957 -6.53 35.94 21.48
CA ALA A 957 -5.36 35.06 21.57
C ALA A 957 -4.04 35.80 21.28
N LYS A 958 -4.05 36.81 20.40
CA LYS A 958 -2.88 37.66 20.08
C LYS A 958 -2.49 38.54 21.26
N GLU A 959 -3.46 39.04 22.02
CA GLU A 959 -3.22 39.85 23.22
C GLU A 959 -2.71 38.99 24.39
N ILE A 960 -3.36 37.85 24.68
CA ILE A 960 -2.90 36.91 25.72
C ILE A 960 -1.48 36.41 25.41
N LYS A 961 -1.20 36.07 24.14
CA LYS A 961 0.15 35.72 23.65
C LYS A 961 1.17 36.82 23.93
N SER A 962 0.77 38.09 23.77
CA SER A 962 1.64 39.24 24.05
C SER A 962 1.96 39.33 25.55
N LYS A 963 0.95 39.14 26.42
CA LYS A 963 1.12 39.15 27.88
C LYS A 963 2.00 38.00 28.38
N LEU A 964 1.85 36.80 27.83
CA LEU A 964 2.75 35.67 28.14
C LEU A 964 4.20 35.97 27.73
N SER A 965 4.37 36.56 26.54
CA SER A 965 5.69 36.96 26.03
C SER A 965 6.35 38.04 26.89
N GLU A 966 5.58 39.02 27.35
CA GLU A 966 5.99 40.09 28.25
C GLU A 966 6.43 39.54 29.63
N CYS A 967 5.68 38.58 30.17
CA CYS A 967 6.02 37.87 31.41
C CYS A 967 7.38 37.15 31.32
N HIS A 968 7.59 36.30 30.31
CA HIS A 968 8.87 35.60 30.17
C HIS A 968 10.04 36.51 29.80
N GLN A 969 9.81 37.63 29.11
CA GLN A 969 10.84 38.64 28.88
C GLN A 969 11.27 39.30 30.21
N ALA A 970 10.32 39.61 31.10
CA ALA A 970 10.63 40.06 32.46
C ALA A 970 11.42 39.00 33.26
N ILE A 971 11.05 37.72 33.16
CA ILE A 971 11.80 36.62 33.81
C ILE A 971 13.22 36.48 33.24
N ARG A 972 13.43 36.57 31.92
CA ARG A 972 14.80 36.56 31.34
C ARG A 972 15.62 37.74 31.87
N ARG A 973 15.02 38.95 31.91
CA ARG A 973 15.67 40.18 32.37
C ARG A 973 16.03 40.16 33.85
N LEU A 974 15.18 39.58 34.71
CA LEU A 974 15.51 39.41 36.14
C LEU A 974 16.59 38.34 36.33
N ARG A 975 16.55 37.24 35.56
CA ARG A 975 17.56 36.16 35.61
C ARG A 975 18.95 36.66 35.23
N ASP A 976 19.05 37.43 34.15
CA ASP A 976 20.30 38.03 33.68
C ASP A 976 20.89 39.01 34.71
N VAL A 977 20.08 39.94 35.22
CA VAL A 977 20.54 40.89 36.26
C VAL A 977 20.93 40.16 37.55
N ARG A 978 20.19 39.13 37.97
CA ARG A 978 20.59 38.27 39.10
C ARG A 978 21.93 37.57 38.87
N TYR A 979 22.16 37.05 37.66
CA TYR A 979 23.43 36.42 37.30
C TYR A 979 24.59 37.43 37.39
N GLN A 980 24.45 38.60 36.77
CA GLN A 980 25.45 39.67 36.82
C GLN A 980 25.71 40.16 38.26
N LEU A 981 24.67 40.38 39.08
CA LEU A 981 24.81 40.73 40.51
C LEU A 981 25.60 39.65 41.28
N THR A 982 25.33 38.38 41.01
CA THR A 982 25.98 37.23 41.68
C THR A 982 27.45 37.10 41.29
N ASP A 983 27.77 37.31 40.02
CA ASP A 983 29.14 37.22 39.51
C ASP A 983 29.99 38.45 39.90
N VAL A 984 29.46 39.66 39.72
CA VAL A 984 30.17 40.90 40.09
C VAL A 984 30.46 40.96 41.59
N SER A 985 29.51 40.62 42.46
CA SER A 985 29.75 40.57 43.90
C SER A 985 30.82 39.54 44.29
N LYS A 986 30.73 38.29 43.79
CA LYS A 986 31.74 37.24 44.05
C LYS A 986 33.13 37.64 43.55
N ARG A 987 33.24 38.27 42.37
CA ARG A 987 34.51 38.77 41.83
C ARG A 987 35.05 39.94 42.65
N ALA A 988 34.19 40.85 43.13
CA ALA A 988 34.58 41.97 43.97
C ALA A 988 35.14 41.50 45.33
N ILE A 989 34.44 40.61 46.04
CA ILE A 989 34.91 40.08 47.33
C ILE A 989 36.22 39.29 47.15
N LYS A 990 36.34 38.48 46.09
CA LYS A 990 37.59 37.77 45.79
C LYS A 990 38.78 38.71 45.48
N ALA A 991 38.52 39.91 45.00
CA ALA A 991 39.53 40.93 44.73
C ALA A 991 39.78 41.89 45.92
N GLY A 992 39.09 41.70 47.05
CA GLY A 992 39.33 42.47 48.29
C GLY A 992 38.52 43.77 48.44
N PHE A 993 37.49 44.00 47.61
CA PHE A 993 36.61 45.16 47.74
C PHE A 993 35.61 45.05 48.90
N SER A 994 34.92 46.15 49.25
CA SER A 994 34.02 46.22 50.40
C SER A 994 32.94 45.13 50.41
N LYS A 995 32.72 44.52 51.59
CA LYS A 995 31.65 43.54 51.82
C LYS A 995 30.24 44.13 51.68
N GLU A 996 30.12 45.45 51.71
CA GLU A 996 28.88 46.18 51.40
C GLU A 996 28.33 45.82 50.00
N ILE A 997 29.22 45.56 49.03
CA ILE A 997 28.84 45.10 47.68
C ILE A 997 28.12 43.74 47.74
N GLU A 998 28.63 42.78 48.53
CA GLU A 998 27.97 41.47 48.69
C GLU A 998 26.62 41.61 49.40
N THR A 999 26.55 42.43 50.45
CA THR A 999 25.30 42.68 51.18
C THR A 999 24.23 43.29 50.27
N GLN A 1000 24.54 44.37 49.56
CA GLN A 1000 23.57 45.07 48.71
C GLN A 1000 23.18 44.24 47.47
N ALA A 1001 24.12 43.49 46.87
CA ALA A 1001 23.79 42.54 45.81
C ALA A 1001 22.82 41.47 46.29
N ASN A 1002 23.07 40.86 47.46
CA ASN A 1002 22.22 39.82 48.03
C ASN A 1002 20.81 40.33 48.39
N GLU A 1003 20.67 41.58 48.84
CA GLU A 1003 19.36 42.21 49.03
C GLU A 1003 18.56 42.33 47.73
N ILE A 1004 19.20 42.74 46.63
CA ILE A 1004 18.54 42.87 45.33
C ILE A 1004 18.22 41.48 44.78
N ILE A 1005 19.15 40.52 44.86
CA ILE A 1005 18.96 39.12 44.46
C ILE A 1005 17.76 38.50 45.21
N LYS A 1006 17.63 38.72 46.54
CA LYS A 1006 16.49 38.23 47.32
C LYS A 1006 15.15 38.79 46.81
N LYS A 1007 15.10 40.07 46.45
CA LYS A 1007 13.90 40.73 45.88
C LYS A 1007 13.59 40.22 44.47
N LEU A 1008 14.61 39.96 43.64
CA LEU A 1008 14.45 39.36 42.31
C LEU A 1008 13.98 37.89 42.40
N ASN A 1009 14.47 37.10 43.34
CA ASN A 1009 14.02 35.71 43.56
C ASN A 1009 12.53 35.65 43.93
N ALA A 1010 12.10 36.43 44.92
CA ALA A 1010 10.70 36.49 45.35
C ALA A 1010 9.77 36.95 44.21
N LEU A 1011 10.25 37.85 43.33
CA LEU A 1011 9.50 38.28 42.15
C LEU A 1011 9.43 37.20 41.06
N GLU A 1012 10.50 36.43 40.87
CA GLU A 1012 10.47 35.27 39.97
C GLU A 1012 9.48 34.20 40.46
N GLU A 1013 9.47 33.93 41.77
CA GLU A 1013 8.60 32.93 42.39
C GLU A 1013 7.10 33.26 42.29
N GLU A 1014 6.71 34.51 41.98
CA GLU A 1014 5.34 34.88 41.60
C GLU A 1014 5.08 34.83 40.09
N LEU A 1015 6.11 35.09 39.27
CA LEU A 1015 5.99 35.05 37.80
C LEU A 1015 6.02 33.62 37.23
N ILE A 1016 6.80 32.70 37.81
CA ILE A 1016 7.01 31.33 37.34
C ILE A 1016 7.29 30.35 38.50
N GLN A 1017 6.82 29.11 38.41
CA GLN A 1017 7.12 28.07 39.41
C GLN A 1017 8.56 27.54 39.24
N THR A 1018 9.49 28.07 40.02
CA THR A 1018 10.94 27.78 39.95
C THR A 1018 11.35 26.35 40.33
N ARG A 1019 10.43 25.56 40.90
CA ARG A 1019 10.67 24.17 41.36
C ARG A 1019 10.18 23.08 40.40
N SER A 1020 9.55 23.45 39.29
CA SER A 1020 9.08 22.47 38.31
C SER A 1020 10.24 21.99 37.43
N GLU A 1021 10.56 20.69 37.52
CA GLU A 1021 11.53 19.98 36.68
C GLU A 1021 10.85 18.93 35.78
N SER A 1022 9.55 18.67 36.00
CA SER A 1022 8.71 17.75 35.23
C SER A 1022 7.33 18.33 34.88
N GLY A 1023 6.72 17.80 33.82
CA GLY A 1023 5.37 18.16 33.37
C GLY A 1023 4.21 17.66 34.25
N GLN A 1024 4.49 17.08 35.44
CA GLN A 1024 3.48 16.78 36.46
C GLN A 1024 3.75 17.52 37.79
N ASP A 1025 4.88 18.22 37.91
CA ASP A 1025 5.21 19.00 39.11
C ASP A 1025 4.22 20.14 39.40
N PRO A 1026 3.51 20.75 38.41
CA PRO A 1026 2.42 21.68 38.69
C PRO A 1026 1.26 21.13 39.55
N VAL A 1027 1.21 19.81 39.79
CA VAL A 1027 0.28 19.19 40.77
C VAL A 1027 0.81 19.30 42.20
N ASN A 1028 2.14 19.27 42.39
CA ASN A 1028 2.82 19.38 43.69
C ASN A 1028 3.15 20.82 44.06
N TYR A 1029 3.45 21.66 43.07
CA TYR A 1029 3.90 23.03 43.21
C TYR A 1029 2.97 23.95 42.42
N PRO A 1030 2.15 24.81 43.07
CA PRO A 1030 1.09 25.54 42.38
C PRO A 1030 1.56 26.34 41.14
N PRO A 1031 0.79 26.30 40.04
CA PRO A 1031 0.94 27.21 38.90
C PRO A 1031 1.12 28.67 39.32
N LYS A 1032 1.95 29.39 38.57
CA LYS A 1032 2.22 30.83 38.76
C LYS A 1032 1.76 31.64 37.56
N LEU A 1033 2.07 32.94 37.53
CA LEU A 1033 1.40 33.87 36.61
C LEU A 1033 1.63 33.53 35.13
N ASP A 1034 2.82 33.05 34.76
CA ASP A 1034 3.09 32.57 33.40
C ASP A 1034 2.16 31.41 32.99
N ASP A 1035 2.00 30.41 33.86
CA ASP A 1035 1.13 29.25 33.63
C ASP A 1035 -0.36 29.62 33.62
N GLN A 1036 -0.78 30.59 34.44
CA GLN A 1036 -2.15 31.13 34.36
C GLN A 1036 -2.46 31.83 33.02
N ILE A 1037 -1.51 32.61 32.49
CA ILE A 1037 -1.63 33.25 31.17
C ILE A 1037 -1.53 32.20 30.05
N ALA A 1038 -0.66 31.19 30.19
CA ALA A 1038 -0.53 30.07 29.26
C ALA A 1038 -1.81 29.22 29.18
N TYR A 1039 -2.45 28.94 30.32
CA TYR A 1039 -3.73 28.25 30.38
C TYR A 1039 -4.85 29.04 29.68
N LEU A 1040 -4.98 30.35 29.96
CA LEU A 1040 -5.95 31.20 29.25
C LEU A 1040 -5.65 31.25 27.74
N TYR A 1041 -4.38 31.33 27.34
CA TYR A 1041 -3.98 31.26 25.94
C TYR A 1041 -4.41 29.93 25.31
N SER A 1042 -4.15 28.80 25.97
CA SER A 1042 -4.57 27.46 25.52
C SER A 1042 -6.09 27.39 25.31
N VAL A 1043 -6.87 27.82 26.31
CA VAL A 1043 -8.35 27.81 26.29
C VAL A 1043 -8.90 28.62 25.12
N VAL A 1044 -8.38 29.82 24.85
CA VAL A 1044 -8.84 30.67 23.74
C VAL A 1044 -8.31 30.19 22.39
N ASN A 1045 -7.06 29.74 22.32
CA ASN A 1045 -6.39 29.32 21.09
C ASN A 1045 -6.95 28.00 20.52
N TYR A 1046 -7.44 27.09 21.39
CA TYR A 1046 -7.88 25.75 20.98
C TYR A 1046 -9.23 25.71 20.24
N GLN A 1047 -10.21 26.56 20.60
CA GLN A 1047 -11.62 26.26 20.33
C GLN A 1047 -12.10 26.44 18.87
N ASP A 1048 -11.45 27.27 18.05
CA ASP A 1048 -11.96 27.73 16.74
C ASP A 1048 -13.39 28.30 16.83
N ALA A 1049 -13.66 29.06 17.90
CA ALA A 1049 -14.96 29.64 18.21
C ALA A 1049 -14.81 30.99 18.94
N LYS A 1050 -15.91 31.72 19.08
CA LYS A 1050 -15.94 33.00 19.80
C LYS A 1050 -15.48 32.81 21.26
N PRO A 1051 -14.55 33.63 21.77
CA PRO A 1051 -14.20 33.59 23.19
C PRO A 1051 -15.40 33.89 24.07
N THR A 1052 -15.51 33.19 25.21
CA THR A 1052 -16.56 33.46 26.20
C THR A 1052 -16.25 34.76 26.96
N GLN A 1053 -17.28 35.36 27.57
CA GLN A 1053 -17.14 36.59 28.36
C GLN A 1053 -16.03 36.48 29.43
N GLY A 1054 -15.99 35.36 30.16
CA GLY A 1054 -14.95 35.08 31.17
C GLY A 1054 -13.52 34.99 30.63
N CYS A 1055 -13.31 34.80 29.31
CA CYS A 1055 -11.98 34.86 28.70
C CYS A 1055 -11.45 36.30 28.61
N TYR A 1056 -12.34 37.29 28.42
CA TYR A 1056 -11.97 38.70 28.44
C TYR A 1056 -11.73 39.18 29.87
N GLU A 1057 -12.62 38.81 30.79
CA GLU A 1057 -12.52 39.15 32.22
C GLU A 1057 -11.22 38.59 32.83
N ARG A 1058 -10.89 37.31 32.59
CA ARG A 1058 -9.65 36.72 33.11
C ARG A 1058 -8.38 37.31 32.46
N LEU A 1059 -8.44 37.81 31.21
CA LEU A 1059 -7.33 38.57 30.64
C LEU A 1059 -7.16 39.93 31.32
N GLU A 1060 -8.26 40.61 31.66
CA GLU A 1060 -8.21 41.89 32.39
C GLU A 1060 -7.57 41.72 33.78
N ASP A 1061 -7.96 40.67 34.50
CA ASP A 1061 -7.36 40.30 35.80
C ASP A 1061 -5.86 39.99 35.67
N LEU A 1062 -5.50 39.06 34.78
CA LEU A 1062 -4.11 38.66 34.56
C LEU A 1062 -3.22 39.82 34.07
N THR A 1063 -3.80 40.77 33.34
CA THR A 1063 -3.08 41.98 32.90
C THR A 1063 -2.82 42.95 34.07
N LYS A 1064 -3.76 43.07 35.03
CA LYS A 1064 -3.55 43.82 36.28
C LYS A 1064 -2.50 43.14 37.17
N GLU A 1065 -2.60 41.83 37.36
CA GLU A 1065 -1.63 41.01 38.11
C GLU A 1065 -0.21 41.19 37.54
N LEU A 1066 -0.06 41.03 36.21
CA LEU A 1066 1.23 41.17 35.54
C LEU A 1066 1.79 42.60 35.63
N ALA A 1067 0.95 43.63 35.49
CA ALA A 1067 1.39 45.03 35.57
C ALA A 1067 2.05 45.35 36.92
N VAL A 1068 1.50 44.84 38.04
CA VAL A 1068 2.08 45.03 39.38
C VAL A 1068 3.50 44.45 39.46
N HIS A 1069 3.72 43.24 38.94
CA HIS A 1069 5.03 42.60 38.95
C HIS A 1069 6.03 43.24 37.98
N LEU A 1070 5.56 43.76 36.82
CA LEU A 1070 6.39 44.51 35.89
C LEU A 1070 6.86 45.86 36.47
N ASP A 1071 5.99 46.59 37.17
CA ASP A 1071 6.39 47.83 37.87
C ASP A 1071 7.30 47.54 39.08
N GLN A 1072 7.11 46.42 39.80
CA GLN A 1072 8.06 45.96 40.82
C GLN A 1072 9.46 45.70 40.23
N LEU A 1073 9.56 44.97 39.11
CA LEU A 1073 10.84 44.75 38.43
C LEU A 1073 11.47 46.07 37.97
N LYS A 1074 10.66 46.96 37.37
CA LYS A 1074 11.08 48.27 36.89
C LYS A 1074 11.66 49.13 38.02
N VAL A 1075 11.05 49.16 39.21
CA VAL A 1075 11.59 49.89 40.39
C VAL A 1075 12.89 49.26 40.90
N LEU A 1076 12.99 47.93 40.93
CA LEU A 1076 14.24 47.24 41.28
C LEU A 1076 15.37 47.60 40.29
N LEU A 1077 15.07 47.71 38.99
CA LEU A 1077 16.05 48.05 37.95
C LEU A 1077 16.36 49.56 37.84
N SER A 1078 15.40 50.46 38.10
CA SER A 1078 15.60 51.90 38.00
C SER A 1078 16.27 52.51 39.23
N THR A 1079 16.01 51.93 40.41
CA THR A 1079 16.37 52.52 41.71
C THR A 1079 17.36 51.62 42.45
N GLY A 1080 17.02 50.34 42.64
CA GLY A 1080 17.88 49.39 43.36
C GLY A 1080 19.19 49.09 42.65
N LEU A 1081 19.12 48.75 41.36
CA LEU A 1081 20.31 48.50 40.54
C LEU A 1081 21.12 49.79 40.29
N LYS A 1082 20.46 50.96 40.27
CA LYS A 1082 21.14 52.25 40.13
C LYS A 1082 22.01 52.56 41.35
N SER A 1083 21.47 52.46 42.57
CA SER A 1083 22.26 52.70 43.79
C SER A 1083 23.37 51.66 43.98
N PHE A 1084 23.15 50.41 43.54
CA PHE A 1084 24.20 49.41 43.49
C PHE A 1084 25.32 49.77 42.48
N ASN A 1085 24.99 50.24 41.28
CA ASN A 1085 25.97 50.70 40.31
C ASN A 1085 26.70 51.99 40.74
N GLU A 1086 26.07 52.83 41.56
CA GLU A 1086 26.70 53.98 42.22
C GLU A 1086 27.72 53.52 43.28
N LEU A 1087 27.40 52.49 44.08
CA LEU A 1087 28.36 51.84 44.99
C LEU A 1087 29.53 51.19 44.22
N LEU A 1088 29.25 50.38 43.19
CA LEU A 1088 30.30 49.77 42.36
C LEU A 1088 31.22 50.83 41.75
N SER A 1089 30.67 51.93 41.23
CA SER A 1089 31.45 53.02 40.64
C SER A 1089 32.31 53.78 41.67
N LYS A 1090 31.87 53.87 42.93
CA LYS A 1090 32.63 54.45 44.05
C LYS A 1090 33.79 53.54 44.45
N GLU A 1091 33.57 52.23 44.47
CA GLU A 1091 34.57 51.21 44.82
C GLU A 1091 35.49 50.84 43.64
N GLY A 1092 35.29 51.42 42.44
CA GLY A 1092 36.12 51.16 41.26
C GLY A 1092 35.83 49.83 40.54
N VAL A 1093 34.65 49.24 40.76
CA VAL A 1093 34.23 47.95 40.20
C VAL A 1093 33.32 48.14 38.98
N ASN A 1094 33.44 47.26 37.99
CA ASN A 1094 32.61 47.30 36.77
C ASN A 1094 31.12 47.12 37.09
N GLN A 1095 30.29 48.00 36.50
CA GLN A 1095 28.83 48.05 36.70
C GLN A 1095 28.07 46.84 36.12
N VAL A 1096 26.90 46.56 36.69
CA VAL A 1096 25.91 45.60 36.18
C VAL A 1096 24.97 46.30 35.20
N ILE A 1097 24.73 45.71 34.02
CA ILE A 1097 23.94 46.31 32.95
C ILE A 1097 22.57 45.63 32.88
N ALA A 1098 21.49 46.35 33.21
CA ALA A 1098 20.15 45.88 32.90
C ALA A 1098 19.94 45.85 31.37
N PRO A 1099 19.51 44.72 30.77
CA PRO A 1099 19.16 44.66 29.35
C PRO A 1099 18.15 45.75 28.95
N ARG A 1100 18.28 46.29 27.74
CA ARG A 1100 17.35 47.29 27.17
C ARG A 1100 16.14 46.67 26.45
N ARG A 1101 16.08 45.35 26.38
CA ARG A 1101 14.98 44.49 25.91
C ARG A 1101 14.95 43.29 26.84
#